data_AF-A0A954HA18-F1
#
_entry.id   AF-A0A954HA18-F1
#
_cell.length_a   1.000
_cell.length_b   1.000
_cell.length_c   1.000
_cell.angle_alpha   90.00
_cell.angle_beta   90.00
_cell.angle_gamma   90.00
#
_symmetry.space_group_name_H-M   'P 1'
#
loop_
_entity.id
_entity.type
_entity.pdbx_description
1 polymer ?
#
loop_
_entity_poly.entity_id
_entity_poly.type
_entity_poly.pdbx_seq_one_letter_code
_entity_poly.pdbx_strand_id
1 'polypeptide(L)'
;MLGKLIITRNGCRYLTTALFWVLLVTTSLRADESSETDMVRAPIHIQSRFAQQWTEQNQLIQILRGDCLIQQGATTLSSQQAVIWQRSEKSGDQITHYLTVFLKDNVEVEEASRSLREPSLIRQMRTQSEVSIGVDKSINEPAPEDPLLKQAMQQVEGGPRSRLLQTQLVVQNPETELSWQGIQLPASGLRKHITIEGRSNVQPTISSIQSTDTTPPETIWLITGGVTVRVFDAQQYGIVDLSADRMVIWVRSDGTGRPLPDQEFGRDAPLQIYMEGNIVVRHGVTTLTATHAYYDGIDDRALMMNAELRAFVPELQGDIRIRAQQLRQKSRDSFHAQNAWATTSQFGEPGYRLRSSDIFFDYRYGQSWLGQGDYDIDPVTGMAIPKPTPWVTSLNNTLTITENDIPIFYLPKISGPAEDPNIPIRSVTFEQDSIFGTQVKTEWDMFKLLGMDNPDGVDWELLADYYSDRGPAIGTSTDYSGQDLFGVPGRFNGEGLGFFVYDDGRDNLGQDRRNLEPEDNTRGRLQWRHWQRLEPYDALIIGEFGYLSDRNFLEQYFEKEFDRGKDVETLAYGKQDYQNWAWSFLAQPQVNNFENTTEWLPKLDLYGLGEPILGEWLFWSSHSSIGYANLEPADTPTDPNDLFSPIPYITDDDGVVLMTRHQLEAPFDLGPVHFVPFVMGEAAYWEDGITSDQIDRFVGRGGIRSSLMFSRIFPNVRSDIFNLNGLAHKIRIEGEYSYTDASRSYMDIPQYNEIDDNAQERFRQRLLTNTFGGVLPFQFDPRFYAIRSGAGSDVTAPYHELVDDQQVLRLAVRQRLQTKVGPPERQRIRDWMRLDLGVSYFPDETRDNFGDDFGLYTGHYAWNVGERTSILADALYDTFNDGQELWSLGVLSQRSTRGSVYAGIRQVKGGDLDSHILTASYSYVMSPKWISTMGTAYDLAEEQNRGQTLTVTRVGADFLVHFGVSVDESKDNVGFGISIEPKLGPFNAYSSQLSSLLNVR
;
A
#
# COMPACT_ATOMS: atom_id res chain seq x y z
N MET A 1 -1.47 66.96 -19.49
CA MET A 1 -1.93 67.20 -20.87
C MET A 1 -2.87 66.07 -21.24
N LEU A 2 -4.09 66.41 -21.66
CA LEU A 2 -5.15 65.47 -22.00
C LEU A 2 -4.82 64.64 -23.25
N GLY A 3 -5.25 63.37 -23.24
CA GLY A 3 -5.43 62.54 -24.44
C GLY A 3 -6.42 61.41 -24.16
N LYS A 4 -7.72 61.66 -24.39
CA LYS A 4 -8.80 60.66 -24.40
C LYS A 4 -8.61 59.74 -25.61
N LEU A 5 -8.60 58.42 -25.41
CA LEU A 5 -8.85 57.45 -26.48
C LEU A 5 -10.23 56.84 -26.27
N ILE A 6 -11.13 57.09 -27.22
CA ILE A 6 -12.47 56.51 -27.30
C ILE A 6 -12.34 55.22 -28.11
N ILE A 7 -12.68 54.07 -27.52
CA ILE A 7 -12.80 52.79 -28.24
C ILE A 7 -14.26 52.61 -28.64
N THR A 8 -14.53 52.55 -29.93
CA THR A 8 -15.87 52.31 -30.51
C THR A 8 -16.09 50.81 -30.78
N ARG A 9 -17.37 50.43 -30.73
CA ARG A 9 -17.94 49.06 -30.70
C ARG A 9 -17.70 48.15 -31.93
N ASN A 10 -16.81 48.51 -32.86
CA ASN A 10 -16.63 47.79 -34.14
C ASN A 10 -15.24 47.14 -34.36
N GLY A 11 -14.40 47.04 -33.32
CA GLY A 11 -13.07 46.42 -33.40
C GLY A 11 -13.01 44.89 -33.26
N CYS A 12 -14.12 44.21 -32.93
CA CYS A 12 -14.11 42.82 -32.48
C CYS A 12 -14.02 41.73 -33.57
N ARG A 13 -13.90 42.07 -34.86
CA ARG A 13 -13.89 41.05 -35.94
C ARG A 13 -12.55 40.79 -36.62
N TYR A 14 -11.48 41.48 -36.25
CA TYR A 14 -10.14 41.26 -36.83
C TYR A 14 -9.05 40.88 -35.82
N LEU A 15 -9.39 40.67 -34.53
CA LEU A 15 -8.43 40.21 -33.52
C LEU A 15 -8.31 38.67 -33.44
N THR A 16 -9.31 37.93 -33.93
CA THR A 16 -9.33 36.45 -33.85
C THR A 16 -8.42 35.76 -34.87
N THR A 17 -8.00 36.44 -35.94
CA THR A 17 -7.11 35.87 -36.96
C THR A 17 -5.63 36.23 -36.77
N ALA A 18 -5.31 37.20 -35.90
CA ALA A 18 -3.93 37.59 -35.60
C ALA A 18 -3.34 36.80 -34.42
N LEU A 19 -4.15 36.36 -33.45
CA LEU A 19 -3.69 35.52 -32.33
C LEU A 19 -3.32 34.09 -32.77
N PHE A 20 -3.93 33.59 -33.86
CA PHE A 20 -3.67 32.25 -34.38
C PHE A 20 -2.35 32.14 -35.18
N TRP A 21 -1.73 33.26 -35.55
CA TRP A 21 -0.46 33.29 -36.30
C TRP A 21 0.76 33.68 -35.47
N VAL A 22 0.58 34.17 -34.23
CA VAL A 22 1.69 34.49 -33.32
C VAL A 22 2.13 33.29 -32.47
N LEU A 23 1.31 32.23 -32.41
CA LEU A 23 1.63 30.96 -31.73
C LEU A 23 2.51 29.99 -32.56
N LEU A 24 2.90 30.34 -33.80
CA LEU A 24 3.58 29.42 -34.72
C LEU A 24 5.02 29.81 -35.11
N VAL A 25 5.59 30.91 -34.60
CA VAL A 25 6.99 31.27 -34.91
C VAL A 25 7.69 31.89 -33.70
N THR A 26 8.14 31.05 -32.78
CA THR A 26 9.32 31.32 -31.93
C THR A 26 10.30 30.18 -32.11
N THR A 27 11.20 30.37 -33.07
CA THR A 27 12.42 29.58 -33.19
C THR A 27 13.22 29.70 -31.90
N SER A 28 13.40 28.56 -31.24
CA SER A 28 14.28 28.36 -30.09
C SER A 28 15.73 28.67 -30.46
N LEU A 29 16.29 29.73 -29.87
CA LEU A 29 17.72 29.81 -29.61
C LEU A 29 17.98 28.96 -28.35
N ARG A 30 18.13 27.66 -28.58
CA ARG A 30 18.57 26.70 -27.55
C ARG A 30 20.07 26.90 -27.35
N ALA A 31 20.49 27.06 -26.09
CA ALA A 31 21.80 26.56 -25.69
C ALA A 31 21.75 25.03 -25.89
N ASP A 32 22.79 24.49 -26.52
CA ASP A 32 22.85 23.10 -26.98
C ASP A 32 23.01 22.15 -25.78
N GLU A 33 21.92 21.91 -25.05
CA GLU A 33 21.74 20.67 -24.30
C GLU A 33 21.34 19.61 -25.32
N SER A 34 22.24 18.65 -25.56
CA SER A 34 22.03 17.55 -26.50
C SER A 34 20.65 16.94 -26.26
N SER A 35 19.77 17.06 -27.25
CA SER A 35 18.44 16.47 -27.16
C SER A 35 18.57 14.95 -27.00
N GLU A 36 17.63 14.30 -26.30
CA GLU A 36 17.62 12.83 -26.18
C GLU A 36 17.70 12.15 -27.57
N THR A 37 17.16 12.81 -28.59
CA THR A 37 17.23 12.43 -30.01
C THR A 37 18.65 12.43 -30.59
N ASP A 38 19.53 13.33 -30.15
CA ASP A 38 20.93 13.40 -30.58
C ASP A 38 21.79 12.33 -29.90
N MET A 39 21.52 12.02 -28.63
CA MET A 39 22.19 10.93 -27.91
C MET A 39 21.89 9.57 -28.54
N VAL A 40 20.64 9.30 -28.91
CA VAL A 40 20.25 8.04 -29.58
C VAL A 40 20.95 7.88 -30.93
N ARG A 41 21.32 8.96 -31.61
CA ARG A 41 22.06 8.92 -32.88
C ARG A 41 23.59 8.98 -32.71
N ALA A 42 24.10 9.20 -31.51
CA ALA A 42 25.54 9.19 -31.26
C ALA A 42 26.07 7.75 -31.13
N PRO A 43 27.22 7.41 -31.75
CA PRO A 43 27.85 6.11 -31.55
C PRO A 43 28.32 5.95 -30.09
N ILE A 44 28.41 4.71 -29.64
CA ILE A 44 28.98 4.37 -28.33
C ILE A 44 30.38 3.79 -28.54
N HIS A 45 31.37 4.41 -27.90
CA HIS A 45 32.76 3.95 -27.91
C HIS A 45 33.13 3.41 -26.53
N ILE A 46 33.55 2.16 -26.48
CA ILE A 46 33.97 1.46 -25.26
C ILE A 46 35.47 1.19 -25.36
N GLN A 47 36.24 1.54 -24.32
CA GLN A 47 37.67 1.25 -24.24
C GLN A 47 38.01 0.56 -22.92
N SER A 48 38.90 -0.43 -22.95
CA SER A 48 39.49 -1.02 -21.74
C SER A 48 40.77 -1.79 -22.07
N ARG A 49 41.59 -2.10 -21.06
CA ARG A 49 42.81 -2.92 -21.26
C ARG A 49 42.51 -4.40 -21.45
N PHE A 50 41.43 -4.90 -20.86
CA PHE A 50 41.06 -6.30 -20.93
C PHE A 50 39.54 -6.43 -21.03
N ALA A 51 39.08 -7.22 -22.00
CA ALA A 51 37.68 -7.63 -22.10
C ALA A 51 37.55 -9.15 -22.14
N GLN A 52 36.58 -9.67 -21.41
CA GLN A 52 36.11 -11.04 -21.55
C GLN A 52 34.64 -11.01 -21.96
N GLN A 53 34.28 -11.64 -23.06
CA GLN A 53 32.94 -11.53 -23.64
C GLN A 53 32.37 -12.86 -24.14
N TRP A 54 31.06 -13.02 -24.02
CA TRP A 54 30.31 -14.13 -24.60
C TRP A 54 28.87 -13.70 -24.87
N THR A 55 28.17 -14.45 -25.72
CA THR A 55 26.74 -14.23 -25.98
C THR A 55 25.91 -15.25 -25.24
N GLU A 56 24.92 -14.79 -24.49
CA GLU A 56 23.98 -15.61 -23.73
C GLU A 56 22.58 -15.01 -23.89
N GLN A 57 21.55 -15.83 -24.19
CA GLN A 57 20.16 -15.40 -24.35
C GLN A 57 19.95 -14.16 -25.27
N ASN A 58 20.64 -14.11 -26.42
CA ASN A 58 20.59 -12.98 -27.38
C ASN A 58 21.12 -11.64 -26.82
N GLN A 59 21.94 -11.70 -25.77
CA GLN A 59 22.61 -10.57 -25.15
C GLN A 59 24.12 -10.82 -25.14
N LEU A 60 24.90 -9.83 -25.58
CA LEU A 60 26.36 -9.85 -25.50
C LEU A 60 26.77 -9.35 -24.11
N ILE A 61 27.38 -10.23 -23.32
CA ILE A 61 27.90 -9.91 -21.99
C ILE A 61 29.40 -9.64 -22.11
N GLN A 62 29.87 -8.53 -21.53
CA GLN A 62 31.26 -8.11 -21.56
C GLN A 62 31.72 -7.72 -20.16
N ILE A 63 32.79 -8.35 -19.68
CA ILE A 63 33.48 -7.98 -18.45
C ILE A 63 34.74 -7.21 -18.83
N LEU A 64 34.82 -5.94 -18.43
CA LEU A 64 35.91 -5.01 -18.75
C LEU A 64 36.77 -4.73 -17.51
N ARG A 65 38.09 -4.73 -17.68
CA ARG A 65 39.05 -4.44 -16.60
C ARG A 65 40.20 -3.57 -17.07
N GLY A 66 40.54 -2.58 -16.24
CA GLY A 66 41.64 -1.65 -16.42
C GLY A 66 41.26 -0.46 -17.30
N ASP A 67 41.22 0.72 -16.68
CA ASP A 67 40.96 2.04 -17.30
C ASP A 67 39.80 1.99 -18.30
N CYS A 68 38.63 1.56 -17.82
CA CYS A 68 37.42 1.46 -18.63
C CYS A 68 36.88 2.86 -18.92
N LEU A 69 36.66 3.16 -20.20
CA LEU A 69 36.11 4.42 -20.67
C LEU A 69 34.96 4.14 -21.64
N ILE A 70 33.78 4.71 -21.38
CA ILE A 70 32.61 4.56 -22.24
C ILE A 70 32.12 5.96 -22.60
N GLN A 71 32.05 6.26 -23.89
CA GLN A 71 31.68 7.58 -24.39
C GLN A 71 30.48 7.50 -25.33
N GLN A 72 29.49 8.38 -25.12
CA GLN A 72 28.34 8.59 -25.99
C GLN A 72 28.06 10.08 -26.12
N GLY A 73 28.31 10.64 -27.31
CA GLY A 73 28.18 12.09 -27.53
C GLY A 73 29.08 12.89 -26.57
N ALA A 74 28.49 13.80 -25.79
CA ALA A 74 29.18 14.60 -24.77
C ALA A 74 29.30 13.89 -23.41
N THR A 75 28.73 12.69 -23.24
CA THR A 75 28.79 11.94 -21.97
C THR A 75 29.97 10.99 -21.95
N THR A 76 30.78 11.04 -20.90
CA THR A 76 31.92 10.16 -20.67
C THR A 76 31.80 9.47 -19.31
N LEU A 77 31.86 8.14 -19.30
CA LEU A 77 31.85 7.30 -18.10
C LEU A 77 33.22 6.66 -17.96
N SER A 78 33.85 6.78 -16.80
CA SER A 78 35.15 6.16 -16.51
C SER A 78 35.13 5.33 -15.23
N SER A 79 35.83 4.20 -15.22
CA SER A 79 35.98 3.33 -14.06
C SER A 79 37.20 2.40 -14.19
N GLN A 80 37.57 1.69 -13.13
CA GLN A 80 38.59 0.64 -13.21
C GLN A 80 38.03 -0.70 -13.70
N GLN A 81 36.75 -0.97 -13.46
CA GLN A 81 36.07 -2.20 -13.86
C GLN A 81 34.66 -1.90 -14.35
N ALA A 82 34.18 -2.67 -15.33
CA ALA A 82 32.82 -2.57 -15.81
C ALA A 82 32.24 -3.92 -16.27
N VAL A 83 30.92 -4.06 -16.21
CA VAL A 83 30.17 -5.14 -16.86
C VAL A 83 29.14 -4.51 -17.78
N ILE A 84 29.11 -4.95 -19.03
CA ILE A 84 28.18 -4.46 -20.04
C ILE A 84 27.32 -5.63 -20.51
N TRP A 85 26.01 -5.42 -20.52
CA TRP A 85 25.08 -6.29 -21.22
C TRP A 85 24.48 -5.53 -22.40
N GLN A 86 24.76 -6.00 -23.61
CA GLN A 86 24.32 -5.39 -24.86
C GLN A 86 23.28 -6.27 -25.56
N ARG A 87 22.08 -5.72 -25.81
CA ARG A 87 21.03 -6.33 -26.65
C ARG A 87 20.83 -5.46 -27.89
N SER A 88 20.53 -6.08 -29.02
CA SER A 88 20.24 -5.36 -30.26
C SER A 88 18.87 -5.77 -30.78
N GLU A 89 18.06 -4.79 -31.16
CA GLU A 89 16.73 -5.01 -31.71
C GLU A 89 16.62 -4.40 -33.10
N LYS A 90 16.01 -5.13 -34.03
CA LYS A 90 15.79 -4.68 -35.41
C LYS A 90 14.32 -4.29 -35.58
N SER A 91 14.06 -3.04 -35.90
CA SER A 91 12.73 -2.53 -36.27
C SER A 91 12.80 -1.93 -37.67
N GLY A 92 12.25 -2.63 -38.66
CA GLY A 92 12.42 -2.29 -40.07
C GLY A 92 13.89 -2.38 -40.53
N ASP A 93 14.42 -1.31 -41.13
CA ASP A 93 15.82 -1.19 -41.56
C ASP A 93 16.75 -0.59 -40.49
N GLN A 94 16.23 -0.24 -39.30
CA GLN A 94 17.02 0.32 -38.21
C GLN A 94 17.33 -0.73 -37.14
N ILE A 95 18.60 -0.77 -36.69
CA ILE A 95 19.04 -1.56 -35.54
C ILE A 95 19.26 -0.61 -34.37
N THR A 96 18.62 -0.88 -33.24
CA THR A 96 18.84 -0.15 -31.98
C THR A 96 19.57 -1.05 -31.00
N HIS A 97 20.69 -0.58 -30.47
CA HIS A 97 21.47 -1.24 -29.44
C HIS A 97 21.10 -0.67 -28.06
N TYR A 98 20.79 -1.55 -27.11
CA TYR A 98 20.53 -1.25 -25.70
C TYR A 98 21.66 -1.83 -24.85
N LEU A 99 22.30 -0.99 -24.04
CA LEU A 99 23.42 -1.36 -23.16
C LEU A 99 23.05 -1.06 -21.72
N THR A 100 23.13 -2.07 -20.85
CA THR A 100 23.16 -1.89 -19.39
C THR A 100 24.61 -1.96 -18.96
N VAL A 101 25.11 -0.89 -18.34
CA VAL A 101 26.52 -0.74 -17.95
C VAL A 101 26.59 -0.65 -16.42
N PHE A 102 27.25 -1.61 -15.79
CA PHE A 102 27.66 -1.55 -14.40
C PHE A 102 29.12 -1.11 -14.32
N LEU A 103 29.41 -0.04 -13.57
CA LEU A 103 30.74 0.53 -13.37
C LEU A 103 31.14 0.35 -11.90
N LYS A 104 32.40 0.02 -11.66
CA LYS A 104 32.92 -0.18 -10.31
C LYS A 104 34.36 0.28 -10.18
N ASP A 105 34.68 0.80 -9.00
CA ASP A 105 35.97 1.32 -8.57
C ASP A 105 36.40 2.58 -9.35
N ASN A 106 36.48 3.72 -8.63
CA ASN A 106 36.75 5.06 -9.17
C ASN A 106 35.81 5.48 -10.31
N VAL A 107 34.50 5.36 -10.10
CA VAL A 107 33.51 5.77 -11.11
C VAL A 107 33.43 7.28 -11.19
N GLU A 108 33.68 7.85 -12.36
CA GLU A 108 33.52 9.27 -12.67
C GLU A 108 32.72 9.42 -13.97
N VAL A 109 31.63 10.18 -13.87
CA VAL A 109 30.71 10.49 -14.97
C VAL A 109 30.81 11.98 -15.27
N GLU A 110 31.18 12.31 -16.50
CA GLU A 110 31.19 13.67 -17.02
C GLU A 110 30.09 13.82 -18.07
N GLU A 111 29.12 14.69 -17.80
CA GLU A 111 28.07 15.12 -18.71
C GLU A 111 28.20 16.63 -18.97
N ALA A 112 27.56 17.16 -20.01
CA ALA A 112 27.72 18.55 -20.45
C ALA A 112 27.46 19.61 -19.36
N SER A 113 26.62 19.31 -18.37
CA SER A 113 26.22 20.22 -17.28
C SER A 113 26.61 19.75 -15.87
N ARG A 114 27.18 18.54 -15.70
CA ARG A 114 27.48 17.96 -14.37
C ARG A 114 28.60 16.93 -14.40
N SER A 115 29.33 16.81 -13.28
CA SER A 115 30.27 15.72 -13.00
C SER A 115 29.86 15.00 -11.70
N LEU A 116 29.87 13.66 -11.72
CA LEU A 116 29.43 12.79 -10.61
C LEU A 116 30.52 11.76 -10.30
N ARG A 117 30.79 11.53 -9.01
CA ARG A 117 31.70 10.48 -8.53
C ARG A 117 30.99 9.54 -7.56
N GLU A 118 31.00 8.26 -7.85
CA GLU A 118 30.34 7.22 -7.05
C GLU A 118 31.24 5.97 -6.87
N PRO A 119 31.04 5.17 -5.82
CA PRO A 119 31.80 3.92 -5.63
C PRO A 119 31.44 2.83 -6.68
N SER A 120 30.19 2.82 -7.15
CA SER A 120 29.69 1.96 -8.23
C SER A 120 28.43 2.58 -8.82
N LEU A 121 28.18 2.40 -10.11
CA LEU A 121 27.04 2.97 -10.82
C LEU A 121 26.46 1.98 -11.83
N ILE A 122 25.13 1.95 -11.98
CA ILE A 122 24.45 1.30 -13.11
C ILE A 122 23.89 2.39 -14.02
N ARG A 123 24.16 2.28 -15.32
CA ARG A 123 23.66 3.20 -16.34
C ARG A 123 23.09 2.42 -17.52
N GLN A 124 21.88 2.79 -17.95
CA GLN A 124 21.31 2.32 -19.21
C GLN A 124 21.64 3.31 -20.32
N MET A 125 22.04 2.79 -21.47
CA MET A 125 22.43 3.56 -22.67
C MET A 125 21.76 2.93 -23.89
N ARG A 126 21.38 3.74 -24.88
CA ARG A 126 20.83 3.24 -26.15
C ARG A 126 21.38 4.02 -27.34
N THR A 127 21.61 3.36 -28.46
CA THR A 127 22.05 3.99 -29.72
C THR A 127 21.46 3.29 -30.94
N GLN A 128 21.12 4.06 -31.97
CA GLN A 128 20.77 3.62 -33.32
C GLN A 128 21.98 3.63 -34.26
N SER A 129 23.16 4.02 -33.75
CA SER A 129 24.44 4.03 -34.45
C SER A 129 25.35 2.91 -33.96
N GLU A 130 26.56 2.83 -34.50
CA GLU A 130 27.50 1.76 -34.17
C GLU A 130 27.94 1.78 -32.69
N VAL A 131 28.04 0.59 -32.09
CA VAL A 131 28.71 0.34 -30.80
C VAL A 131 30.06 -0.28 -31.12
N SER A 132 31.15 0.40 -30.76
CA SER A 132 32.51 -0.06 -31.03
C SER A 132 33.28 -0.27 -29.73
N ILE A 133 34.09 -1.32 -29.69
CA ILE A 133 34.93 -1.67 -28.54
C ILE A 133 36.41 -1.70 -28.94
N GLY A 134 37.22 -0.89 -28.25
CA GLY A 134 38.67 -0.85 -28.36
C GLY A 134 39.30 -1.52 -27.13
N VAL A 135 39.91 -2.69 -27.32
CA VAL A 135 40.48 -3.49 -26.21
C VAL A 135 41.89 -3.96 -26.53
N ASP A 136 42.80 -3.82 -25.57
CA ASP A 136 44.19 -4.28 -25.76
C ASP A 136 44.27 -5.81 -25.80
N LYS A 137 43.42 -6.50 -25.02
CA LYS A 137 43.32 -7.96 -24.98
C LYS A 137 41.88 -8.41 -24.78
N SER A 138 41.38 -9.29 -25.66
CA SER A 138 40.03 -9.87 -25.57
C SER A 138 40.05 -11.40 -25.42
N ILE A 139 39.19 -11.95 -24.57
CA ILE A 139 38.90 -13.38 -24.46
C ILE A 139 37.42 -13.62 -24.77
N ASN A 140 37.11 -14.60 -25.62
CA ASN A 140 35.74 -14.94 -26.02
C ASN A 140 35.27 -16.24 -25.33
N GLU A 141 35.29 -16.28 -24.00
CA GLU A 141 34.90 -17.45 -23.21
C GLU A 141 33.96 -17.05 -22.06
N PRO A 142 32.90 -17.84 -21.77
CA PRO A 142 32.00 -17.56 -20.65
C PRO A 142 32.69 -17.60 -19.29
N ALA A 143 32.37 -16.64 -18.42
CA ALA A 143 32.83 -16.61 -17.04
C ALA A 143 31.68 -16.33 -16.05
N PRO A 144 30.70 -17.25 -15.93
CA PRO A 144 29.55 -17.08 -15.02
C PRO A 144 29.96 -17.01 -13.54
N GLU A 145 31.15 -17.51 -13.21
CA GLU A 145 31.71 -17.50 -11.86
C GLU A 145 32.56 -16.25 -11.55
N ASP A 146 32.66 -15.27 -12.44
CA ASP A 146 33.45 -14.06 -12.19
C ASP A 146 32.82 -13.23 -11.03
N PRO A 147 33.61 -12.87 -9.99
CA PRO A 147 33.10 -12.11 -8.84
C PRO A 147 32.49 -10.75 -9.21
N LEU A 148 33.01 -10.08 -10.25
CA LEU A 148 32.50 -8.79 -10.71
C LEU A 148 31.14 -8.98 -11.39
N LEU A 149 30.99 -10.03 -12.21
CA LEU A 149 29.72 -10.39 -12.84
C LEU A 149 28.65 -10.73 -11.80
N LYS A 150 28.95 -11.58 -10.82
CA LYS A 150 28.01 -11.95 -9.75
C LYS A 150 27.54 -10.73 -8.94
N GLN A 151 28.45 -9.81 -8.64
CA GLN A 151 28.09 -8.56 -7.96
C GLN A 151 27.24 -7.64 -8.83
N ALA A 152 27.56 -7.55 -10.12
CA ALA A 152 26.81 -6.75 -11.08
C ALA A 152 25.38 -7.29 -11.24
N MET A 153 25.21 -8.62 -11.37
CA MET A 153 23.89 -9.27 -11.44
C MET A 153 23.05 -9.01 -10.19
N GLN A 154 23.64 -9.13 -8.99
CA GLN A 154 22.93 -8.81 -7.75
C GLN A 154 22.45 -7.35 -7.67
N GLN A 155 23.18 -6.41 -8.26
CA GLN A 155 22.79 -4.99 -8.28
C GLN A 155 21.86 -4.62 -9.44
N VAL A 156 21.85 -5.39 -10.53
CA VAL A 156 20.91 -5.20 -11.65
C VAL A 156 19.55 -5.82 -11.32
N GLU A 157 19.51 -6.97 -10.62
CA GLU A 157 18.28 -7.60 -10.14
C GLU A 157 17.68 -6.88 -8.92
N GLY A 158 18.53 -6.29 -8.07
CA GLY A 158 18.09 -5.37 -7.02
C GLY A 158 17.74 -4.02 -7.63
N GLY A 159 16.46 -3.78 -7.93
CA GLY A 159 15.95 -2.52 -8.50
C GLY A 159 16.52 -1.25 -7.86
N PRO A 160 16.44 -0.09 -8.55
CA PRO A 160 17.09 1.15 -8.13
C PRO A 160 16.80 1.42 -6.65
N ARG A 161 17.85 1.41 -5.82
CA ARG A 161 17.74 1.77 -4.40
C ARG A 161 17.06 3.13 -4.33
N SER A 162 15.82 3.10 -3.88
CA SER A 162 15.00 4.27 -3.65
C SER A 162 15.82 5.31 -2.90
N ARG A 163 15.82 6.54 -3.43
CA ARG A 163 16.12 7.74 -2.65
C ARG A 163 15.38 7.60 -1.33
N LEU A 164 16.15 7.53 -0.23
CA LEU A 164 15.73 7.67 1.16
C LEU A 164 14.21 7.80 1.35
N LEU A 165 13.51 6.66 1.32
CA LEU A 165 12.15 6.60 1.81
C LEU A 165 12.22 6.82 3.33
N GLN A 166 11.50 7.85 3.74
CA GLN A 166 11.15 8.11 5.14
C GLN A 166 10.68 6.79 5.76
N THR A 167 11.19 6.49 6.95
CA THR A 167 10.89 5.25 7.67
C THR A 167 9.43 5.29 8.16
N GLN A 168 8.49 4.99 7.27
CA GLN A 168 7.24 4.36 7.62
C GLN A 168 7.46 2.85 7.49
N LEU A 169 7.02 2.10 8.49
CA LEU A 169 7.06 0.65 8.47
C LEU A 169 6.05 0.19 7.39
N VAL A 170 6.49 0.09 6.15
CA VAL A 170 5.79 -0.66 5.11
C VAL A 170 5.95 -2.13 5.52
N VAL A 171 4.89 -2.73 6.03
CA VAL A 171 4.78 -4.19 6.05
C VAL A 171 4.70 -4.57 4.57
N GLN A 172 5.82 -4.99 3.99
CA GLN A 172 5.77 -5.71 2.73
C GLN A 172 4.83 -6.88 2.96
N ASN A 173 3.77 -6.97 2.17
CA ASN A 173 3.00 -8.19 2.02
C ASN A 173 3.75 -8.97 0.94
N PRO A 174 4.62 -9.94 1.27
CA PRO A 174 5.13 -10.81 0.25
C PRO A 174 3.97 -11.77 -0.07
N GLU A 175 3.27 -11.55 -1.18
CA GLU A 175 2.64 -12.66 -1.88
C GLU A 175 3.77 -13.65 -2.16
N THR A 176 3.83 -14.69 -1.33
CA THR A 176 4.86 -15.72 -1.45
C THR A 176 4.11 -17.03 -1.52
N GLU A 177 4.28 -17.71 -2.65
CA GLU A 177 3.89 -19.09 -2.83
C GLU A 177 4.46 -19.92 -1.66
N LEU A 178 3.58 -20.67 -0.98
CA LEU A 178 3.96 -21.60 0.08
C LEU A 178 4.79 -22.74 -0.53
N SER A 179 6.10 -22.54 -0.66
CA SER A 179 6.97 -23.53 -1.31
C SER A 179 7.16 -24.78 -0.42
N TRP A 180 6.35 -25.81 -0.68
CA TRP A 180 6.40 -27.08 0.07
C TRP A 180 7.47 -28.01 -0.52
N GLN A 181 8.68 -27.97 0.03
CA GLN A 181 9.70 -29.00 -0.23
C GLN A 181 9.50 -30.17 0.74
N GLY A 182 8.69 -31.15 0.33
CA GLY A 182 8.55 -32.41 1.08
C GLY A 182 9.88 -33.15 1.22
N ILE A 183 9.96 -34.12 2.15
CA ILE A 183 11.15 -34.99 2.23
C ILE A 183 11.16 -35.88 0.99
N GLN A 184 12.04 -35.54 0.04
CA GLN A 184 12.40 -36.42 -1.05
C GLN A 184 13.51 -37.35 -0.52
N LEU A 185 13.18 -38.64 -0.39
CA LEU A 185 14.19 -39.67 -0.16
C LEU A 185 15.21 -39.61 -1.30
N PRO A 186 16.50 -39.88 -1.04
CA PRO A 186 17.57 -39.57 -1.98
C PRO A 186 17.31 -40.23 -3.33
N ALA A 187 17.08 -39.40 -4.35
CA ALA A 187 16.99 -39.90 -5.71
C ALA A 187 18.37 -40.42 -6.15
N SER A 188 18.38 -41.18 -7.23
CA SER A 188 19.60 -41.72 -7.79
C SER A 188 20.41 -40.68 -8.57
N GLY A 189 21.35 -40.02 -7.88
CA GLY A 189 22.48 -39.33 -8.51
C GLY A 189 23.43 -40.28 -9.27
N LEU A 190 24.33 -39.71 -10.08
CA LEU A 190 25.30 -40.46 -10.91
C LEU A 190 26.20 -41.41 -10.09
N ARG A 191 26.48 -41.06 -8.82
CA ARG A 191 27.17 -41.90 -7.82
C ARG A 191 26.64 -41.59 -6.42
N LYS A 192 26.18 -42.62 -5.67
CA LYS A 192 25.80 -42.50 -4.26
C LYS A 192 26.99 -42.87 -3.37
N HIS A 193 27.29 -42.04 -2.38
CA HIS A 193 28.24 -42.37 -1.32
C HIS A 193 27.46 -42.56 -0.01
N ILE A 194 27.70 -43.70 0.65
CA ILE A 194 27.05 -44.08 1.89
C ILE A 194 28.08 -44.05 3.01
N THR A 195 27.81 -43.30 4.07
CA THR A 195 28.63 -43.34 5.30
C THR A 195 27.79 -43.92 6.43
N ILE A 196 28.40 -44.77 7.25
CA ILE A 196 27.76 -45.40 8.41
C ILE A 196 28.45 -44.88 9.66
N GLU A 197 27.68 -44.30 10.55
CA GLU A 197 28.14 -43.83 11.86
C GLU A 197 27.24 -44.40 12.96
N GLY A 198 27.77 -44.44 14.19
CA GLY A 198 26.96 -44.71 15.37
C GLY A 198 26.01 -43.56 15.64
N ARG A 199 24.78 -43.87 16.06
CA ARG A 199 23.80 -42.85 16.47
C ARG A 199 24.27 -42.04 17.69
N SER A 200 25.21 -42.61 18.44
CA SER A 200 25.86 -42.01 19.61
C SER A 200 27.35 -42.38 19.59
N ASN A 201 28.08 -42.11 20.67
CA ASN A 201 29.47 -42.57 20.80
C ASN A 201 29.65 -44.10 20.83
N VAL A 202 28.55 -44.87 20.83
CA VAL A 202 28.55 -46.33 20.69
C VAL A 202 28.58 -46.69 19.21
N GLN A 203 29.59 -47.46 18.80
CA GLN A 203 29.71 -47.95 17.43
C GLN A 203 28.65 -49.04 17.13
N PRO A 204 28.00 -49.00 15.96
CA PRO A 204 26.99 -49.97 15.61
C PRO A 204 27.65 -51.32 15.28
N THR A 205 26.95 -52.41 15.57
CA THR A 205 27.37 -53.75 15.13
C THR A 205 26.92 -53.95 13.70
N ILE A 206 27.88 -54.08 12.79
CA ILE A 206 27.67 -54.26 11.34
C ILE A 206 28.03 -55.71 10.98
N SER A 207 27.12 -56.40 10.30
CA SER A 207 27.36 -57.72 9.72
C SER A 207 26.82 -57.78 8.29
N SER A 208 27.40 -58.62 7.43
CA SER A 208 26.98 -58.77 6.03
C SER A 208 26.73 -60.23 5.68
N ILE A 209 25.68 -60.50 4.92
CA ILE A 209 25.34 -61.82 4.38
C ILE A 209 25.26 -61.69 2.86
N GLN A 210 25.95 -62.55 2.12
CA GLN A 210 25.75 -62.67 0.67
C GLN A 210 24.54 -63.57 0.42
N SER A 211 23.53 -63.05 -0.25
CA SER A 211 22.36 -63.80 -0.71
C SER A 211 22.53 -64.17 -2.18
N THR A 212 22.55 -65.47 -2.47
CA THR A 212 22.53 -66.01 -3.84
C THR A 212 21.12 -66.33 -4.33
N ASP A 213 20.11 -66.10 -3.50
CA ASP A 213 18.71 -66.43 -3.80
C ASP A 213 18.06 -65.40 -4.75
N THR A 214 18.75 -64.30 -5.03
CA THR A 214 18.37 -63.26 -5.99
C THR A 214 19.32 -63.25 -7.19
N THR A 215 18.80 -62.93 -8.38
CA THR A 215 19.60 -62.81 -9.62
C THR A 215 19.48 -61.39 -10.15
N PRO A 216 20.56 -60.58 -10.14
CA PRO A 216 21.93 -60.88 -9.66
C PRO A 216 22.04 -60.99 -8.13
N PRO A 217 23.10 -61.64 -7.58
CA PRO A 217 23.30 -61.82 -6.14
C PRO A 217 23.34 -60.50 -5.37
N GLU A 218 22.81 -60.50 -4.15
CA GLU A 218 22.71 -59.32 -3.27
C GLU A 218 23.57 -59.49 -2.01
N THR A 219 24.07 -58.38 -1.47
CA THR A 219 24.68 -58.34 -0.14
C THR A 219 23.70 -57.65 0.82
N ILE A 220 23.37 -58.35 1.90
CA ILE A 220 22.48 -57.88 2.96
C ILE A 220 23.34 -57.43 4.14
N TRP A 221 23.32 -56.14 4.45
CA TRP A 221 23.98 -55.58 5.62
C TRP A 221 22.99 -55.45 6.77
N LEU A 222 23.29 -56.07 7.90
CA LEU A 222 22.51 -55.96 9.14
C LEU A 222 23.28 -55.09 10.13
N ILE A 223 22.65 -53.98 10.52
CA ILE A 223 23.24 -52.99 11.41
C ILE A 223 22.36 -52.85 12.65
N THR A 224 22.95 -53.04 13.83
CA THR A 224 22.24 -53.00 15.12
C THR A 224 23.00 -52.16 16.15
N GLY A 225 22.30 -51.65 17.17
CA GLY A 225 22.92 -50.87 18.25
C GLY A 225 22.88 -49.35 18.04
N GLY A 226 21.96 -48.85 17.22
CA GLY A 226 21.81 -47.42 16.92
C GLY A 226 22.75 -46.96 15.81
N VAL A 227 22.20 -46.73 14.63
CA VAL A 227 22.95 -46.36 13.42
C VAL A 227 22.43 -45.05 12.83
N THR A 228 23.35 -44.27 12.28
CA THR A 228 23.08 -43.15 11.38
C THR A 228 23.77 -43.44 10.05
N VAL A 229 23.00 -43.51 8.98
CA VAL A 229 23.47 -43.68 7.61
C VAL A 229 23.30 -42.36 6.88
N ARG A 230 24.40 -41.81 6.38
CA ARG A 230 24.42 -40.57 5.60
C ARG A 230 24.56 -40.91 4.13
N VAL A 231 23.57 -40.52 3.34
CA VAL A 231 23.59 -40.70 1.88
C VAL A 231 23.86 -39.34 1.25
N PHE A 232 24.98 -39.22 0.53
CA PHE A 232 25.35 -38.02 -0.21
C PHE A 232 24.95 -38.15 -1.67
N ASP A 233 24.22 -37.15 -2.19
CA ASP A 233 23.93 -36.97 -3.62
C ASP A 233 24.43 -35.60 -4.11
N ALA A 234 25.31 -35.63 -5.10
CA ALA A 234 26.13 -34.49 -5.52
C ALA A 234 25.42 -33.46 -6.42
N GLN A 235 24.23 -33.74 -6.97
CA GLN A 235 23.60 -32.83 -7.96
C GLN A 235 22.28 -32.18 -7.56
N GLN A 236 21.52 -32.70 -6.59
CA GLN A 236 20.14 -32.19 -6.39
C GLN A 236 19.61 -32.19 -4.94
N TYR A 237 20.13 -33.05 -4.05
CA TYR A 237 19.49 -33.30 -2.74
C TYR A 237 20.32 -32.95 -1.50
N GLY A 238 21.62 -32.65 -1.62
CA GLY A 238 22.46 -32.50 -0.44
C GLY A 238 22.60 -33.82 0.35
N ILE A 239 22.75 -33.73 1.67
CA ILE A 239 22.94 -34.89 2.56
C ILE A 239 21.58 -35.31 3.14
N VAL A 240 21.22 -36.59 3.00
CA VAL A 240 20.09 -37.20 3.73
C VAL A 240 20.63 -38.05 4.88
N ASP A 241 20.23 -37.73 6.11
CA ASP A 241 20.57 -38.49 7.30
C ASP A 241 19.44 -39.47 7.65
N LEU A 242 19.75 -40.77 7.65
CA LEU A 242 18.83 -41.84 8.04
C LEU A 242 19.28 -42.45 9.38
N SER A 243 18.53 -42.26 10.45
CA SER A 243 18.88 -42.81 11.78
C SER A 243 17.83 -43.79 12.29
N ALA A 244 18.24 -44.94 12.83
CA ALA A 244 17.35 -45.94 13.41
C ALA A 244 18.07 -46.79 14.47
N ASP A 245 17.32 -47.57 15.26
CA ASP A 245 17.91 -48.51 16.22
C ASP A 245 18.48 -49.75 15.53
N ARG A 246 17.80 -50.20 14.47
CA ARG A 246 18.20 -51.30 13.58
C ARG A 246 17.95 -50.93 12.13
N MET A 247 18.87 -51.33 11.25
CA MET A 247 18.76 -51.11 9.82
C MET A 247 19.23 -52.34 9.05
N VAL A 248 18.50 -52.70 8.00
CA VAL A 248 18.90 -53.72 7.02
C VAL A 248 19.04 -53.03 5.67
N ILE A 249 20.18 -53.18 5.01
CA ILE A 249 20.47 -52.57 3.72
C ILE A 249 20.77 -53.70 2.72
N TRP A 250 19.97 -53.79 1.66
CA TRP A 250 20.23 -54.68 0.54
C TRP A 250 20.89 -53.88 -0.57
N VAL A 251 22.05 -54.33 -1.02
CA VAL A 251 22.76 -53.78 -2.18
C VAL A 251 23.14 -54.89 -3.15
N ARG A 252 23.27 -54.58 -4.44
CA ARG A 252 23.86 -55.53 -5.40
C ARG A 252 25.25 -55.94 -4.94
N SER A 253 25.54 -57.24 -4.96
CA SER A 253 26.90 -57.73 -4.74
C SER A 253 27.78 -57.32 -5.93
N ASP A 254 28.86 -56.58 -5.66
CA ASP A 254 29.90 -56.27 -6.66
C ASP A 254 30.97 -57.39 -6.75
N GLY A 255 30.86 -58.43 -5.93
CA GLY A 255 31.80 -59.54 -5.84
C GLY A 255 33.17 -59.17 -5.27
N THR A 256 33.40 -57.93 -4.83
CA THR A 256 34.71 -57.45 -4.36
C THR A 256 34.91 -57.58 -2.85
N GLY A 257 33.83 -57.81 -2.09
CA GLY A 257 33.88 -57.98 -0.63
C GLY A 257 34.22 -56.71 0.14
N ARG A 258 34.14 -55.53 -0.50
CA ARG A 258 34.42 -54.24 0.14
C ARG A 258 33.34 -53.90 1.18
N PRO A 259 33.70 -53.25 2.31
CA PRO A 259 32.75 -52.68 3.25
C PRO A 259 31.79 -51.69 2.57
N LEU A 260 30.51 -51.64 3.00
CA LEU A 260 29.50 -50.73 2.44
C LEU A 260 29.98 -49.26 2.29
N PRO A 261 30.73 -48.67 3.24
CA PRO A 261 31.20 -47.28 3.12
C PRO A 261 32.23 -47.03 2.01
N ASP A 262 32.91 -48.09 1.55
CA ASP A 262 33.95 -48.03 0.52
C ASP A 262 33.39 -48.36 -0.89
N GLN A 263 32.07 -48.54 -1.00
CA GLN A 263 31.37 -48.83 -2.25
C GLN A 263 30.74 -47.55 -2.83
N GLU A 264 30.95 -47.33 -4.13
CA GLU A 264 30.22 -46.31 -4.90
C GLU A 264 29.15 -47.00 -5.73
N PHE A 265 27.90 -46.55 -5.57
CA PHE A 265 26.76 -47.12 -6.29
C PHE A 265 26.38 -46.23 -7.47
N GLY A 266 26.25 -46.81 -8.66
CA GLY A 266 25.70 -46.11 -9.83
C GLY A 266 24.19 -45.87 -9.71
N ARG A 267 23.64 -45.04 -10.60
CA ARG A 267 22.23 -44.58 -10.61
C ARG A 267 21.21 -45.72 -10.42
N ASP A 268 21.37 -46.83 -11.14
CA ASP A 268 20.40 -47.93 -11.17
C ASP A 268 20.78 -49.09 -10.24
N ALA A 269 21.69 -48.87 -9.29
CA ALA A 269 22.09 -49.89 -8.34
C ALA A 269 20.91 -50.17 -7.37
N PRO A 270 20.46 -51.43 -7.23
CA PRO A 270 19.40 -51.78 -6.30
C PRO A 270 19.89 -51.47 -4.88
N LEU A 271 19.20 -50.54 -4.23
CA LEU A 271 19.41 -50.16 -2.83
C LEU A 271 18.05 -50.24 -2.15
N GLN A 272 17.87 -51.23 -1.28
CA GLN A 272 16.68 -51.31 -0.42
C GLN A 272 17.13 -51.11 1.02
N ILE A 273 16.32 -50.40 1.80
CA ILE A 273 16.60 -50.07 3.19
C ILE A 273 15.36 -50.37 4.02
N TYR A 274 15.52 -51.22 5.03
CA TYR A 274 14.53 -51.42 6.07
C TYR A 274 15.07 -50.86 7.39
N MET A 275 14.25 -50.09 8.08
CA MET A 275 14.58 -49.44 9.34
C MET A 275 13.53 -49.79 10.38
N GLU A 276 13.98 -50.04 11.61
CA GLU A 276 13.11 -50.39 12.72
C GLU A 276 13.59 -49.71 14.02
N GLY A 277 12.63 -49.07 14.72
CA GLY A 277 12.85 -48.42 16.01
C GLY A 277 13.42 -47.01 15.90
N ASN A 278 12.69 -46.05 16.48
CA ASN A 278 13.10 -44.63 16.60
C ASN A 278 13.67 -44.07 15.30
N ILE A 279 12.95 -44.22 14.19
CA ILE A 279 13.46 -43.82 12.87
C ILE A 279 13.40 -42.29 12.79
N VAL A 280 14.49 -41.66 12.34
CA VAL A 280 14.58 -40.23 12.08
C VAL A 280 15.27 -40.03 10.73
N VAL A 281 14.56 -39.44 9.78
CA VAL A 281 15.08 -39.01 8.48
C VAL A 281 15.18 -37.49 8.51
N ARG A 282 16.36 -36.94 8.21
CA ARG A 282 16.57 -35.49 8.11
C ARG A 282 17.04 -35.10 6.72
N HIS A 283 16.45 -34.04 6.20
CA HIS A 283 16.81 -33.45 4.92
C HIS A 283 16.62 -31.93 4.99
N GLY A 284 17.71 -31.17 4.94
CA GLY A 284 17.68 -29.72 5.15
C GLY A 284 17.08 -29.33 6.51
N VAL A 285 15.98 -28.58 6.48
CA VAL A 285 15.20 -28.15 7.67
C VAL A 285 14.05 -29.10 8.02
N THR A 286 13.79 -30.10 7.19
CA THR A 286 12.64 -31.01 7.32
C THR A 286 13.04 -32.30 8.04
N THR A 287 12.21 -32.76 8.97
CA THR A 287 12.44 -33.99 9.74
C THR A 287 11.24 -34.92 9.65
N LEU A 288 11.47 -36.19 9.31
CA LEU A 288 10.47 -37.27 9.38
C LEU A 288 10.85 -38.25 10.48
N THR A 289 9.86 -38.67 11.25
CA THR A 289 10.01 -39.74 12.24
C THR A 289 9.06 -40.89 11.93
N ALA A 290 9.45 -42.13 12.23
CA ALA A 290 8.61 -43.31 12.02
C ALA A 290 8.98 -44.46 12.98
N THR A 291 8.10 -45.46 13.09
CA THR A 291 8.39 -46.69 13.88
C THR A 291 9.03 -47.80 13.04
N HIS A 292 8.54 -47.96 11.82
CA HIS A 292 9.03 -48.90 10.82
C HIS A 292 9.07 -48.16 9.48
N ALA A 293 10.11 -48.37 8.70
CA ALA A 293 10.21 -47.82 7.36
C ALA A 293 10.87 -48.83 6.42
N TYR A 294 10.35 -48.92 5.21
CA TYR A 294 10.94 -49.65 4.11
C TYR A 294 11.07 -48.69 2.93
N TYR A 295 12.23 -48.66 2.29
CA TYR A 295 12.51 -47.86 1.10
C TYR A 295 13.14 -48.73 0.02
N ASP A 296 12.63 -48.60 -1.20
CA ASP A 296 13.15 -49.22 -2.40
C ASP A 296 13.62 -48.12 -3.36
N GLY A 297 14.95 -48.01 -3.53
CA GLY A 297 15.59 -47.00 -4.35
C GLY A 297 15.60 -47.29 -5.85
N ILE A 298 15.03 -48.42 -6.31
CA ILE A 298 14.84 -48.68 -7.75
C ILE A 298 13.54 -48.05 -8.23
N ASP A 299 12.45 -48.34 -7.52
CA ASP A 299 11.10 -47.91 -7.89
C ASP A 299 10.70 -46.57 -7.23
N ASP A 300 11.59 -45.97 -6.44
CA ASP A 300 11.34 -44.80 -5.59
C ASP A 300 10.07 -44.98 -4.72
N ARG A 301 9.98 -46.14 -4.08
CA ARG A 301 8.85 -46.53 -3.23
C ARG A 301 9.25 -46.57 -1.78
N ALA A 302 8.37 -46.06 -0.91
CA ALA A 302 8.58 -46.11 0.52
C ALA A 302 7.29 -46.48 1.25
N LEU A 303 7.42 -47.19 2.36
CA LEU A 303 6.34 -47.45 3.29
C LEU A 303 6.82 -47.12 4.70
N MET A 304 6.15 -46.20 5.36
CA MET A 304 6.48 -45.75 6.71
C MET A 304 5.26 -45.90 7.62
N MET A 305 5.46 -46.49 8.81
CA MET A 305 4.41 -46.75 9.79
C MET A 305 4.51 -45.78 10.96
N ASN A 306 3.37 -45.21 11.36
CA ASN A 306 3.27 -44.16 12.37
C ASN A 306 4.24 -43.01 12.08
N ALA A 307 4.18 -42.51 10.85
CA ALA A 307 5.08 -41.48 10.35
C ALA A 307 4.62 -40.09 10.79
N GLU A 308 5.54 -39.25 11.24
CA GLU A 308 5.29 -37.83 11.51
C GLU A 308 6.33 -36.99 10.77
N LEU A 309 5.84 -36.12 9.89
CA LEU A 309 6.60 -35.17 9.09
C LEU A 309 6.48 -33.79 9.73
N ARG A 310 7.62 -33.13 9.95
CA ARG A 310 7.72 -31.75 10.42
C ARG A 310 8.51 -30.93 9.41
N ALA A 311 7.86 -29.95 8.81
CA ALA A 311 8.43 -29.09 7.77
C ALA A 311 8.30 -27.61 8.17
N PHE A 312 9.40 -26.87 8.13
CA PHE A 312 9.40 -25.43 8.36
C PHE A 312 8.90 -24.70 7.12
N VAL A 313 7.92 -23.82 7.31
CA VAL A 313 7.31 -23.01 6.26
C VAL A 313 7.69 -21.55 6.53
N PRO A 314 8.59 -20.95 5.73
CA PRO A 314 9.09 -19.59 5.94
C PRO A 314 7.99 -18.53 6.00
N GLU A 315 6.94 -18.68 5.19
CA GLU A 315 5.81 -17.76 5.07
C GLU A 315 4.99 -17.74 6.36
N LEU A 316 4.77 -18.91 6.94
CA LEU A 316 4.17 -19.06 8.26
C LEU A 316 5.17 -18.76 9.38
N GLN A 317 6.46 -18.59 9.08
CA GLN A 317 7.56 -18.53 10.06
C GLN A 317 7.45 -19.65 11.14
N GLY A 318 6.98 -20.84 10.77
CA GLY A 318 6.62 -21.91 11.69
C GLY A 318 6.54 -23.28 11.02
N ASP A 319 6.45 -24.35 11.81
CA ASP A 319 6.42 -25.71 11.27
C ASP A 319 4.99 -26.21 11.02
N ILE A 320 4.78 -26.88 9.89
CA ILE A 320 3.62 -27.75 9.67
C ILE A 320 3.98 -29.16 10.11
N ARG A 321 3.07 -29.80 10.87
CA ARG A 321 3.18 -31.20 11.29
C ARG A 321 2.10 -32.03 10.63
N ILE A 322 2.53 -33.10 9.96
CA ILE A 322 1.64 -34.08 9.32
C ILE A 322 1.97 -35.44 9.90
N ARG A 323 1.01 -36.08 10.57
CA ARG A 323 1.17 -37.43 11.10
C ARG A 323 0.22 -38.39 10.40
N ALA A 324 0.71 -39.57 10.05
CA ALA A 324 -0.07 -40.61 9.39
C ALA A 324 0.17 -41.97 10.07
N GLN A 325 -0.88 -42.77 10.20
CA GLN A 325 -0.72 -44.16 10.64
C GLN A 325 0.12 -44.95 9.63
N GLN A 326 -0.06 -44.66 8.34
CA GLN A 326 0.69 -45.26 7.26
C GLN A 326 0.94 -44.21 6.18
N LEU A 327 2.20 -43.96 5.86
CA LEU A 327 2.63 -43.10 4.76
C LEU A 327 3.27 -43.97 3.67
N ARG A 328 2.72 -43.92 2.47
CA ARG A 328 3.23 -44.63 1.29
C ARG A 328 3.74 -43.62 0.28
N GLN A 329 4.98 -43.77 -0.15
CA GLN A 329 5.46 -43.17 -1.38
C GLN A 329 5.26 -44.20 -2.50
N LYS A 330 4.41 -43.88 -3.48
CA LYS A 330 4.07 -44.77 -4.60
C LYS A 330 5.06 -44.63 -5.77
N SER A 331 5.63 -43.43 -5.92
CA SER A 331 6.69 -43.06 -6.85
C SER A 331 7.42 -41.82 -6.31
N ARG A 332 8.43 -41.33 -7.04
CA ARG A 332 9.16 -40.08 -6.71
C ARG A 332 8.24 -38.90 -6.36
N ASP A 333 7.12 -38.80 -7.07
CA ASP A 333 6.25 -37.62 -7.09
C ASP A 333 4.83 -37.91 -6.54
N SER A 334 4.62 -39.09 -5.95
CA SER A 334 3.30 -39.54 -5.47
C SER A 334 3.37 -40.11 -4.07
N PHE A 335 2.59 -39.53 -3.16
CA PHE A 335 2.49 -39.92 -1.75
C PHE A 335 1.03 -40.13 -1.34
N HIS A 336 0.83 -41.07 -0.44
CA HIS A 336 -0.47 -41.40 0.14
C HIS A 336 -0.33 -41.64 1.63
N ALA A 337 -0.92 -40.76 2.42
CA ALA A 337 -1.03 -40.89 3.86
C ALA A 337 -2.42 -41.40 4.24
N GLN A 338 -2.50 -42.41 5.11
CA GLN A 338 -3.74 -42.99 5.61
C GLN A 338 -3.90 -42.73 7.11
N ASN A 339 -5.13 -42.44 7.52
CA ASN A 339 -5.51 -42.01 8.87
C ASN A 339 -4.55 -40.92 9.35
N ALA A 340 -4.52 -39.83 8.58
CA ALA A 340 -3.58 -38.75 8.76
C ALA A 340 -4.21 -37.55 9.46
N TRP A 341 -3.37 -36.69 10.02
CA TRP A 341 -3.79 -35.38 10.48
C TRP A 341 -2.70 -34.35 10.26
N ALA A 342 -3.11 -33.11 10.03
CA ALA A 342 -2.23 -31.96 9.87
C ALA A 342 -2.54 -30.87 10.92
N THR A 343 -1.52 -30.16 11.38
CA THR A 343 -1.63 -29.02 12.30
C THR A 343 -0.41 -28.10 12.17
N THR A 344 -0.57 -26.82 12.47
CA THR A 344 0.58 -25.90 12.65
C THR A 344 1.01 -25.80 14.13
N SER A 345 0.30 -26.49 15.03
CA SER A 345 0.60 -26.52 16.46
C SER A 345 1.94 -27.19 16.76
N GLN A 346 2.79 -26.48 17.51
CA GLN A 346 4.12 -26.96 17.90
C GLN A 346 4.11 -27.86 19.15
N PHE A 347 2.96 -28.05 19.80
CA PHE A 347 2.85 -28.82 21.04
C PHE A 347 2.76 -30.31 20.77
N GLY A 348 3.28 -31.14 21.69
CA GLY A 348 3.26 -32.61 21.53
C GLY A 348 1.86 -33.15 21.21
N GLU A 349 0.85 -32.63 21.91
CA GLU A 349 -0.57 -32.79 21.60
C GLU A 349 -1.10 -31.46 21.03
N PRO A 350 -1.53 -31.45 19.75
CA PRO A 350 -1.96 -30.21 19.11
C PRO A 350 -3.36 -29.81 19.58
N GLY A 351 -3.58 -28.53 19.89
CA GLY A 351 -4.90 -28.05 20.32
C GLY A 351 -5.96 -28.05 19.23
N TYR A 352 -5.52 -28.15 17.97
CA TYR A 352 -6.37 -28.39 16.81
C TYR A 352 -5.66 -29.26 15.79
N ARG A 353 -6.43 -30.03 15.03
CA ARG A 353 -5.91 -30.79 13.88
C ARG A 353 -6.99 -31.02 12.84
N LEU A 354 -6.59 -30.96 11.59
CA LEU A 354 -7.40 -31.42 10.46
C LEU A 354 -7.12 -32.90 10.26
N ARG A 355 -8.06 -33.76 10.62
CA ARG A 355 -7.96 -35.22 10.43
C ARG A 355 -8.50 -35.58 9.06
N SER A 356 -7.86 -36.50 8.37
CA SER A 356 -8.30 -37.00 7.07
C SER A 356 -8.12 -38.52 7.02
N SER A 357 -9.07 -39.24 6.40
CA SER A 357 -8.90 -40.69 6.23
C SER A 357 -7.77 -40.99 5.26
N ASP A 358 -7.65 -40.19 4.21
CA ASP A 358 -6.66 -40.31 3.16
C ASP A 358 -6.20 -38.93 2.73
N ILE A 359 -4.90 -38.74 2.59
CA ILE A 359 -4.28 -37.57 1.96
C ILE A 359 -3.41 -38.09 0.82
N PHE A 360 -3.71 -37.66 -0.39
CA PHE A 360 -2.93 -37.90 -1.60
C PHE A 360 -2.16 -36.63 -1.92
N PHE A 361 -0.88 -36.78 -2.19
CA PHE A 361 -0.04 -35.73 -2.74
C PHE A 361 0.54 -36.26 -4.02
N ASP A 362 0.20 -35.65 -5.15
CA ASP A 362 0.67 -36.04 -6.47
C ASP A 362 0.98 -34.78 -7.26
N TYR A 363 1.91 -34.82 -8.20
CA TYR A 363 2.03 -33.74 -9.18
C TYR A 363 0.99 -33.89 -10.26
N ARG A 364 0.22 -32.84 -10.51
CA ARG A 364 -0.70 -32.74 -11.64
C ARG A 364 -0.13 -31.79 -12.66
N TYR A 365 -0.33 -32.13 -13.93
CA TYR A 365 -0.02 -31.25 -15.04
C TYR A 365 -1.34 -30.55 -15.39
N GLY A 366 -1.41 -29.25 -15.14
CA GLY A 366 -2.63 -28.48 -15.31
C GLY A 366 -3.16 -28.56 -16.74
N GLN A 367 -4.46 -28.83 -16.87
CA GLN A 367 -5.25 -28.39 -18.02
C GLN A 367 -6.23 -27.36 -17.47
N SER A 368 -5.97 -26.08 -17.74
CA SER A 368 -6.94 -25.02 -17.46
C SER A 368 -8.19 -25.23 -18.31
N TRP A 369 -9.36 -24.85 -17.79
CA TRP A 369 -10.63 -24.99 -18.50
C TRP A 369 -10.81 -23.93 -19.61
N LEU A 370 -10.02 -22.85 -19.58
CA LEU A 370 -10.08 -21.72 -20.51
C LEU A 370 -8.67 -21.18 -20.81
N GLY A 371 -7.91 -21.93 -21.61
CA GLY A 371 -6.57 -21.52 -22.05
C GLY A 371 -5.57 -22.66 -22.09
N GLN A 372 -4.41 -22.38 -22.68
CA GLN A 372 -3.22 -23.20 -22.47
C GLN A 372 -2.87 -23.10 -20.98
N GLY A 373 -2.87 -24.23 -20.24
CA GLY A 373 -2.52 -24.27 -18.81
C GLY A 373 -1.15 -23.68 -18.49
N ASP A 374 -0.73 -23.67 -17.23
CA ASP A 374 0.57 -23.11 -16.86
C ASP A 374 1.70 -23.92 -17.56
N TYR A 375 2.41 -23.30 -18.51
CA TYR A 375 3.48 -23.92 -19.30
C TYR A 375 4.78 -23.17 -19.07
N ASP A 376 5.84 -23.91 -18.73
CA ASP A 376 7.19 -23.41 -18.87
C ASP A 376 7.61 -23.50 -20.34
N ILE A 377 8.31 -22.50 -20.85
CA ILE A 377 8.92 -22.58 -22.17
C ILE A 377 10.30 -23.20 -22.00
N ASP A 378 10.52 -24.37 -22.61
CA ASP A 378 11.85 -24.97 -22.64
C ASP A 378 12.84 -23.99 -23.28
N PRO A 379 13.86 -23.49 -22.54
CA PRO A 379 14.78 -22.50 -23.06
C PRO A 379 15.67 -23.03 -24.21
N VAL A 380 15.76 -24.35 -24.39
CA VAL A 380 16.53 -25.01 -25.45
C VAL A 380 15.68 -25.29 -26.67
N THR A 381 14.42 -25.71 -26.48
CA THR A 381 13.57 -26.17 -27.59
C THR A 381 12.45 -25.20 -27.98
N GLY A 382 12.16 -24.20 -27.16
CA GLY A 382 11.09 -23.22 -27.37
C GLY A 382 9.67 -23.83 -27.30
N MET A 383 9.55 -25.09 -26.88
CA MET A 383 8.28 -25.78 -26.76
C MET A 383 7.69 -25.57 -25.36
N ALA A 384 6.37 -25.45 -25.29
CA ALA A 384 5.61 -25.37 -24.04
C ALA A 384 5.66 -26.73 -23.32
N ILE A 385 6.31 -26.78 -22.16
CA ILE A 385 6.33 -27.93 -21.25
C ILE A 385 5.30 -27.66 -20.15
N PRO A 386 4.34 -28.56 -19.91
CA PRO A 386 3.38 -28.38 -18.83
C PRO A 386 4.09 -28.26 -17.49
N LYS A 387 3.86 -27.16 -16.76
CA LYS A 387 4.44 -26.94 -15.43
C LYS A 387 3.83 -27.94 -14.45
N PRO A 388 4.62 -28.76 -13.74
CA PRO A 388 4.10 -29.71 -12.77
C PRO A 388 3.65 -28.96 -11.50
N THR A 389 2.35 -28.99 -11.19
CA THR A 389 1.79 -28.39 -9.98
C THR A 389 1.68 -29.43 -8.88
N PRO A 390 2.29 -29.24 -7.69
CA PRO A 390 2.07 -30.13 -6.56
C PRO A 390 0.60 -30.05 -6.13
N TRP A 391 -0.08 -31.17 -6.01
CA TRP A 391 -1.52 -31.22 -5.76
C TRP A 391 -1.84 -32.08 -4.55
N VAL A 392 -2.61 -31.54 -3.61
CA VAL A 392 -3.10 -32.24 -2.43
C VAL A 392 -4.57 -32.60 -2.62
N THR A 393 -4.94 -33.82 -2.27
CA THR A 393 -6.35 -34.23 -2.15
C THR A 393 -6.53 -34.98 -0.85
N SER A 394 -7.40 -34.48 0.02
CA SER A 394 -7.70 -35.11 1.30
C SER A 394 -9.18 -35.45 1.42
N LEU A 395 -9.49 -36.62 1.98
CA LEU A 395 -10.84 -37.17 2.09
C LEU A 395 -11.29 -37.29 3.54
N ASN A 396 -12.60 -37.16 3.75
CA ASN A 396 -13.27 -37.27 5.06
C ASN A 396 -12.57 -36.39 6.11
N ASN A 397 -12.45 -35.11 5.79
CA ASN A 397 -11.71 -34.16 6.60
C ASN A 397 -12.56 -33.71 7.78
N THR A 398 -12.04 -33.83 8.99
CA THR A 398 -12.70 -33.35 10.19
C THR A 398 -11.76 -32.41 10.93
N LEU A 399 -12.14 -31.15 11.05
CA LEU A 399 -11.48 -30.22 11.96
C LEU A 399 -11.88 -30.60 13.38
N THR A 400 -10.89 -30.92 14.19
CA THR A 400 -11.07 -31.25 15.61
C THR A 400 -10.33 -30.24 16.46
N ILE A 401 -10.98 -29.81 17.55
CA ILE A 401 -10.36 -28.97 18.60
C ILE A 401 -10.37 -29.77 19.90
N THR A 402 -9.37 -29.53 20.75
CA THR A 402 -9.15 -30.12 22.10
C THR A 402 -8.42 -31.48 22.14
N GLU A 403 -7.90 -31.80 23.33
CA GLU A 403 -7.31 -33.10 23.72
C GLU A 403 -8.28 -34.28 23.52
N ASN A 404 -9.60 -34.01 23.44
CA ASN A 404 -10.67 -35.00 23.37
C ASN A 404 -11.26 -35.21 21.96
N ASP A 405 -10.62 -34.71 20.89
CA ASP A 405 -11.06 -34.94 19.50
C ASP A 405 -12.50 -34.44 19.19
N ILE A 406 -12.92 -33.30 19.77
CA ILE A 406 -14.26 -32.76 19.52
C ILE A 406 -14.33 -32.29 18.05
N PRO A 407 -15.20 -32.89 17.21
CA PRO A 407 -15.34 -32.47 15.81
C PRO A 407 -16.13 -31.17 15.74
N ILE A 408 -15.55 -30.15 15.09
CA ILE A 408 -16.22 -28.85 14.89
C ILE A 408 -16.81 -28.77 13.49
N PHE A 409 -16.06 -29.22 12.49
CA PHE A 409 -16.44 -29.07 11.10
C PHE A 409 -15.99 -30.28 10.28
N TYR A 410 -16.78 -30.63 9.27
CA TYR A 410 -16.54 -31.77 8.39
C TYR A 410 -16.59 -31.33 6.92
N LEU A 411 -15.55 -31.69 6.17
CA LEU A 411 -15.46 -31.52 4.72
C LEU A 411 -15.23 -32.89 4.06
N PRO A 412 -16.13 -33.36 3.18
CA PRO A 412 -15.98 -34.67 2.56
C PRO A 412 -14.72 -34.78 1.69
N LYS A 413 -14.28 -33.69 1.07
CA LYS A 413 -13.08 -33.62 0.23
C LYS A 413 -12.50 -32.20 0.22
N ILE A 414 -11.19 -32.08 0.35
CA ILE A 414 -10.42 -30.86 0.05
C ILE A 414 -9.46 -31.25 -1.07
N SER A 415 -9.33 -30.43 -2.11
CA SER A 415 -8.49 -30.74 -3.26
C SER A 415 -8.04 -29.47 -3.96
N GLY A 416 -6.74 -29.22 -3.97
CA GLY A 416 -6.13 -28.04 -4.57
C GLY A 416 -4.62 -28.19 -4.72
N PRO A 417 -3.95 -27.17 -5.29
CA PRO A 417 -2.51 -27.03 -5.21
C PRO A 417 -2.01 -27.16 -3.76
N ALA A 418 -0.82 -27.70 -3.56
CA ALA A 418 -0.26 -27.88 -2.21
C ALA A 418 0.03 -26.54 -1.50
N GLU A 419 0.25 -25.50 -2.29
CA GLU A 419 0.57 -24.15 -1.83
C GLU A 419 -0.70 -23.37 -1.45
N ASP A 420 -1.84 -23.69 -2.08
CA ASP A 420 -3.14 -23.12 -1.77
C ASP A 420 -4.22 -24.22 -1.74
N PRO A 421 -4.72 -24.63 -0.56
CA PRO A 421 -5.60 -25.77 -0.41
C PRO A 421 -6.99 -25.64 -1.08
N ASN A 422 -7.23 -24.62 -1.90
CA ASN A 422 -8.45 -24.40 -2.68
C ASN A 422 -9.72 -24.45 -1.81
N ILE A 423 -9.59 -23.95 -0.57
CA ILE A 423 -10.69 -23.80 0.37
C ILE A 423 -11.35 -22.46 0.02
N PRO A 424 -12.63 -22.45 -0.38
CA PRO A 424 -13.27 -21.21 -0.85
C PRO A 424 -13.64 -20.28 0.30
N ILE A 425 -13.99 -20.79 1.48
CA ILE A 425 -14.35 -19.93 2.60
C ILE A 425 -13.10 -19.28 3.22
N ARG A 426 -13.07 -17.96 3.29
CA ARG A 426 -11.96 -17.16 3.84
C ARG A 426 -12.16 -16.84 5.30
N SER A 427 -13.36 -16.39 5.68
CA SER A 427 -13.67 -15.99 7.06
C SER A 427 -15.13 -16.27 7.44
N VAL A 428 -15.37 -16.40 8.74
CA VAL A 428 -16.70 -16.46 9.37
C VAL A 428 -16.66 -15.62 10.63
N THR A 429 -17.50 -14.60 10.70
CA THR A 429 -17.55 -13.66 11.82
C THR A 429 -18.92 -13.70 12.49
N PHE A 430 -18.91 -13.73 13.83
CA PHE A 430 -20.13 -13.72 14.67
C PHE A 430 -20.14 -12.48 15.55
N GLU A 431 -21.18 -11.66 15.41
CA GLU A 431 -21.35 -10.43 16.19
C GLU A 431 -22.77 -10.39 16.78
N GLN A 432 -22.93 -9.68 17.89
CA GLN A 432 -24.24 -9.41 18.49
C GLN A 432 -24.26 -7.95 18.96
N ASP A 433 -25.21 -7.18 18.48
CA ASP A 433 -25.50 -5.84 19.00
C ASP A 433 -27.01 -5.56 19.02
N SER A 434 -27.42 -4.36 19.45
CA SER A 434 -28.83 -3.98 19.53
C SER A 434 -29.38 -3.28 18.28
N ILE A 435 -28.55 -3.04 17.26
CA ILE A 435 -28.94 -2.38 16.01
C ILE A 435 -29.21 -3.39 14.88
N PHE A 436 -28.36 -4.40 14.79
CA PHE A 436 -28.33 -5.44 13.77
C PHE A 436 -28.68 -6.83 14.31
N GLY A 437 -28.71 -6.99 15.64
CA GLY A 437 -29.02 -8.25 16.30
C GLY A 437 -27.86 -9.26 16.19
N THR A 438 -28.18 -10.54 16.04
CA THR A 438 -27.20 -11.60 15.77
C THR A 438 -26.74 -11.51 14.32
N GLN A 439 -25.43 -11.38 14.11
CA GLN A 439 -24.81 -11.22 12.80
C GLN A 439 -23.95 -12.45 12.49
N VAL A 440 -24.12 -12.99 11.29
CA VAL A 440 -23.25 -14.03 10.74
C VAL A 440 -22.77 -13.54 9.39
N LYS A 441 -21.46 -13.23 9.30
CA LYS A 441 -20.83 -12.71 8.09
C LYS A 441 -19.88 -13.76 7.53
N THR A 442 -19.94 -14.03 6.24
CA THR A 442 -19.08 -15.03 5.60
C THR A 442 -18.48 -14.52 4.30
N GLU A 443 -17.18 -14.72 4.14
CA GLU A 443 -16.42 -14.30 2.96
C GLU A 443 -15.93 -15.53 2.21
N TRP A 444 -16.13 -15.53 0.89
CA TRP A 444 -15.82 -16.65 0.00
C TRP A 444 -14.98 -16.20 -1.19
N ASP A 445 -13.86 -16.84 -1.42
CA ASP A 445 -13.04 -16.72 -2.63
C ASP A 445 -13.80 -17.26 -3.85
N MET A 446 -14.13 -16.38 -4.79
CA MET A 446 -14.94 -16.72 -5.95
C MET A 446 -14.20 -17.57 -6.97
N PHE A 447 -12.88 -17.37 -7.15
CA PHE A 447 -12.09 -18.21 -8.05
C PHE A 447 -12.08 -19.65 -7.54
N LYS A 448 -11.86 -19.85 -6.23
CA LYS A 448 -11.88 -21.18 -5.61
C LYS A 448 -13.28 -21.78 -5.60
N LEU A 449 -14.32 -20.98 -5.31
CA LEU A 449 -15.71 -21.43 -5.26
C LEU A 449 -16.21 -21.90 -6.63
N LEU A 450 -15.85 -21.16 -7.69
CA LEU A 450 -16.21 -21.49 -9.07
C LEU A 450 -15.23 -22.47 -9.74
N GLY A 451 -14.10 -22.78 -9.10
CA GLY A 451 -13.05 -23.62 -9.65
C GLY A 451 -12.33 -23.00 -10.85
N MET A 452 -12.20 -21.67 -10.86
CA MET A 452 -11.47 -20.89 -11.86
C MET A 452 -10.04 -20.64 -11.39
N ASP A 453 -9.10 -20.54 -12.33
CA ASP A 453 -7.74 -20.12 -12.03
C ASP A 453 -7.75 -18.64 -11.65
N ASN A 454 -7.08 -18.29 -10.55
CA ASN A 454 -6.98 -16.90 -10.12
C ASN A 454 -5.99 -16.14 -11.03
N PRO A 455 -6.39 -15.06 -11.72
CA PRO A 455 -5.46 -14.21 -12.43
C PRO A 455 -4.49 -13.50 -11.47
N ASP A 456 -3.24 -13.32 -11.91
CA ASP A 456 -2.24 -12.60 -11.13
C ASP A 456 -2.72 -11.18 -10.79
N GLY A 457 -2.59 -10.81 -9.51
CA GLY A 457 -2.95 -9.49 -9.02
C GLY A 457 -4.46 -9.21 -8.97
N VAL A 458 -5.32 -10.23 -9.05
CA VAL A 458 -6.78 -10.11 -8.89
C VAL A 458 -7.24 -10.88 -7.66
N ASP A 459 -8.11 -10.26 -6.87
CA ASP A 459 -8.87 -10.87 -5.80
C ASP A 459 -10.36 -10.66 -6.06
N TRP A 460 -11.16 -11.70 -5.83
CA TRP A 460 -12.60 -11.66 -6.04
C TRP A 460 -13.32 -12.48 -4.97
N GLU A 461 -14.15 -11.80 -4.21
CA GLU A 461 -14.85 -12.34 -3.05
C GLU A 461 -16.36 -12.21 -3.19
N LEU A 462 -17.07 -13.19 -2.63
CA LEU A 462 -18.50 -13.18 -2.37
C LEU A 462 -18.72 -13.00 -0.87
N LEU A 463 -19.55 -12.03 -0.54
CA LEU A 463 -19.99 -11.70 0.81
C LEU A 463 -21.39 -12.28 0.99
N ALA A 464 -21.58 -13.12 2.00
CA ALA A 464 -22.88 -13.68 2.34
C ALA A 464 -23.11 -13.48 3.84
N ASP A 465 -23.98 -12.51 4.14
CA ASP A 465 -24.20 -11.97 5.47
C ASP A 465 -25.65 -12.18 5.91
N TYR A 466 -25.84 -12.32 7.21
CA TYR A 466 -27.16 -12.38 7.82
C TYR A 466 -27.18 -11.57 9.10
N TYR A 467 -28.18 -10.70 9.21
CA TYR A 467 -28.42 -9.83 10.36
C TYR A 467 -29.81 -10.17 10.92
N SER A 468 -29.93 -10.60 12.18
CA SER A 468 -31.22 -11.10 12.70
C SER A 468 -32.32 -10.03 12.75
N ASP A 469 -31.93 -8.77 12.91
CA ASP A 469 -32.85 -7.65 13.09
C ASP A 469 -32.97 -6.78 11.82
N ARG A 470 -32.33 -7.20 10.71
CA ARG A 470 -32.41 -6.53 9.40
C ARG A 470 -32.77 -7.47 8.26
N GLY A 471 -32.17 -8.66 8.22
CA GLY A 471 -32.38 -9.64 7.17
C GLY A 471 -31.09 -10.13 6.48
N PRO A 472 -31.23 -10.92 5.40
CA PRO A 472 -30.10 -11.44 4.64
C PRO A 472 -29.49 -10.37 3.73
N ALA A 473 -28.17 -10.42 3.60
CA ALA A 473 -27.40 -9.58 2.68
C ALA A 473 -26.44 -10.41 1.83
N ILE A 474 -26.18 -9.93 0.62
CA ILE A 474 -25.27 -10.53 -0.34
C ILE A 474 -24.47 -9.43 -1.02
N GLY A 475 -23.18 -9.66 -1.18
CA GLY A 475 -22.29 -8.74 -1.85
C GLY A 475 -21.16 -9.43 -2.57
N THR A 476 -20.37 -8.66 -3.27
CA THR A 476 -19.14 -9.10 -3.92
C THR A 476 -18.11 -7.98 -3.83
N SER A 477 -16.88 -8.33 -3.49
CA SER A 477 -15.74 -7.41 -3.47
C SER A 477 -14.70 -7.89 -4.47
N THR A 478 -14.00 -6.97 -5.11
CA THR A 478 -12.86 -7.30 -5.98
C THR A 478 -11.78 -6.26 -5.83
N ASP A 479 -10.54 -6.72 -5.76
CA ASP A 479 -9.35 -5.90 -5.80
C ASP A 479 -8.52 -6.36 -6.98
N TYR A 480 -7.94 -5.42 -7.73
CA TYR A 480 -7.08 -5.78 -8.84
C TYR A 480 -5.93 -4.80 -9.02
N SER A 481 -4.78 -5.30 -9.46
CA SER A 481 -3.61 -4.50 -9.80
C SER A 481 -2.75 -5.20 -10.83
N GLY A 482 -2.01 -4.42 -11.61
CA GLY A 482 -1.14 -4.98 -12.63
C GLY A 482 -0.48 -3.94 -13.50
N GLN A 483 -0.03 -4.39 -14.68
CA GLN A 483 0.58 -3.56 -15.69
C GLN A 483 -0.08 -3.80 -17.05
N ASP A 484 -0.01 -2.79 -17.90
CA ASP A 484 -0.35 -2.84 -19.32
C ASP A 484 -1.81 -3.23 -19.59
N LEU A 485 -2.75 -2.74 -18.76
CA LEU A 485 -4.19 -3.00 -18.91
C LEU A 485 -4.66 -2.59 -20.31
N PHE A 486 -5.39 -3.50 -20.97
CA PHE A 486 -5.85 -3.35 -22.35
C PHE A 486 -4.73 -3.08 -23.38
N GLY A 487 -3.49 -3.48 -23.07
CA GLY A 487 -2.32 -3.25 -23.93
C GLY A 487 -1.80 -1.82 -23.91
N VAL A 488 -2.24 -0.99 -22.95
CA VAL A 488 -1.78 0.38 -22.78
C VAL A 488 -0.66 0.40 -21.73
N PRO A 489 0.60 0.73 -22.11
CA PRO A 489 1.72 0.67 -21.20
C PRO A 489 1.50 1.49 -19.93
N GLY A 490 1.76 0.88 -18.78
CA GLY A 490 1.61 1.56 -17.51
C GLY A 490 1.07 0.70 -16.38
N ARG A 491 0.98 1.27 -15.18
CA ARG A 491 0.51 0.56 -13.99
C ARG A 491 -0.95 0.88 -13.72
N PHE A 492 -1.70 -0.09 -13.25
CA PHE A 492 -3.08 0.11 -12.85
C PHE A 492 -3.37 -0.57 -11.52
N ASN A 493 -4.38 -0.04 -10.83
CA ASN A 493 -5.00 -0.67 -9.68
C ASN A 493 -6.45 -0.22 -9.59
N GLY A 494 -7.29 -1.06 -9.00
CA GLY A 494 -8.67 -0.72 -8.74
C GLY A 494 -9.30 -1.67 -7.74
N GLU A 495 -10.45 -1.26 -7.25
CA GLU A 495 -11.28 -1.95 -6.29
C GLU A 495 -12.74 -1.84 -6.74
N GLY A 496 -13.57 -2.82 -6.38
CA GLY A 496 -14.99 -2.82 -6.66
C GLY A 496 -15.75 -3.52 -5.55
N LEU A 497 -16.88 -2.96 -5.16
CA LEU A 497 -17.74 -3.49 -4.13
C LEU A 497 -19.20 -3.34 -4.55
N GLY A 498 -19.91 -4.46 -4.63
CA GLY A 498 -21.37 -4.46 -4.67
C GLY A 498 -21.90 -5.10 -3.41
N PHE A 499 -22.86 -4.48 -2.74
CA PHE A 499 -23.44 -5.05 -1.52
C PHE A 499 -24.92 -4.70 -1.45
N PHE A 500 -25.76 -5.69 -1.20
CA PHE A 500 -27.22 -5.55 -1.14
C PHE A 500 -27.78 -6.27 0.07
N VAL A 501 -28.77 -5.68 0.72
CA VAL A 501 -29.47 -6.22 1.88
C VAL A 501 -30.97 -6.08 1.66
N TYR A 502 -31.71 -7.11 2.05
CA TYR A 502 -33.15 -6.97 2.28
C TYR A 502 -33.34 -6.60 3.75
N ASP A 503 -33.50 -5.31 4.00
CA ASP A 503 -33.62 -4.66 5.30
C ASP A 503 -35.09 -4.49 5.70
N ASP A 504 -35.55 -5.21 6.71
CA ASP A 504 -36.88 -5.08 7.31
C ASP A 504 -36.89 -4.26 8.62
N GLY A 505 -35.76 -3.66 8.98
CA GLY A 505 -35.56 -2.86 10.17
C GLY A 505 -35.66 -1.36 9.95
N ARG A 506 -35.31 -0.59 10.99
CA ARG A 506 -35.32 0.88 10.99
C ARG A 506 -33.95 1.46 11.30
N ASP A 507 -33.60 2.55 10.65
CA ASP A 507 -32.28 3.16 10.78
C ASP A 507 -32.07 3.80 12.15
N ASN A 508 -30.89 3.55 12.70
CA ASN A 508 -30.39 4.13 13.93
C ASN A 508 -29.04 4.80 13.66
N LEU A 509 -29.13 6.10 13.39
CA LEU A 509 -28.03 6.99 13.02
C LEU A 509 -27.60 7.88 14.21
N GLY A 510 -28.09 7.56 15.41
CA GLY A 510 -27.74 8.25 16.65
C GLY A 510 -28.72 9.35 17.09
N GLN A 511 -28.80 9.56 18.40
CA GLN A 511 -29.55 10.60 19.11
C GLN A 511 -31.02 10.73 18.65
N ASP A 512 -31.37 11.82 17.97
CA ASP A 512 -32.69 12.12 17.43
C ASP A 512 -33.07 11.23 16.21
N ARG A 513 -32.14 10.45 15.66
CA ARG A 513 -32.30 9.59 14.47
C ARG A 513 -32.18 8.09 14.79
N ARG A 514 -32.71 7.64 15.93
CA ARG A 514 -32.65 6.22 16.36
C ARG A 514 -33.71 5.30 15.73
N ASN A 515 -34.66 5.85 14.98
CA ASN A 515 -35.86 5.14 14.55
C ASN A 515 -36.42 5.72 13.23
N LEU A 516 -35.57 5.83 12.21
CA LEU A 516 -35.97 6.33 10.89
C LEU A 516 -36.42 5.18 9.99
N GLU A 517 -37.48 5.40 9.21
CA GLU A 517 -37.93 4.44 8.21
C GLU A 517 -37.09 4.58 6.92
N PRO A 518 -36.44 3.51 6.43
CA PRO A 518 -35.77 3.54 5.13
C PRO A 518 -36.75 3.76 3.96
N GLU A 519 -36.24 4.22 2.81
CA GLU A 519 -37.08 4.51 1.64
C GLU A 519 -37.64 3.24 0.98
N ASP A 520 -36.83 2.18 0.92
CA ASP A 520 -37.17 0.84 0.44
C ASP A 520 -36.48 -0.20 1.34
N ASN A 521 -37.02 -1.41 1.37
CA ASN A 521 -36.43 -2.54 2.09
C ASN A 521 -35.26 -3.16 1.32
N THR A 522 -35.15 -2.93 0.00
CA THR A 522 -34.06 -3.46 -0.84
C THR A 522 -32.97 -2.40 -0.97
N ARG A 523 -31.99 -2.47 -0.08
CA ARG A 523 -30.95 -1.44 0.06
C ARG A 523 -29.59 -1.97 -0.37
N GLY A 524 -28.68 -1.08 -0.72
CA GLY A 524 -27.36 -1.49 -1.16
C GLY A 524 -26.49 -0.38 -1.71
N ARG A 525 -25.31 -0.81 -2.15
CA ARG A 525 -24.35 0.03 -2.86
C ARG A 525 -23.67 -0.72 -3.99
N LEU A 526 -23.27 0.03 -5.00
CA LEU A 526 -22.32 -0.39 -6.02
C LEU A 526 -21.21 0.66 -6.08
N GLN A 527 -19.97 0.21 -6.00
CA GLN A 527 -18.81 1.06 -6.01
C GLN A 527 -17.72 0.40 -6.85
N TRP A 528 -17.05 1.21 -7.65
CA TRP A 528 -15.89 0.80 -8.41
C TRP A 528 -14.95 1.99 -8.49
N ARG A 529 -13.68 1.79 -8.15
CA ARG A 529 -12.64 2.80 -8.23
C ARG A 529 -11.45 2.23 -8.96
N HIS A 530 -10.94 2.99 -9.91
CA HIS A 530 -9.84 2.56 -10.75
C HIS A 530 -8.90 3.73 -11.00
N TRP A 531 -7.60 3.47 -10.94
CA TRP A 531 -6.61 4.38 -11.46
C TRP A 531 -5.61 3.65 -12.35
N GLN A 532 -5.14 4.35 -13.37
CA GLN A 532 -4.11 3.88 -14.27
C GLN A 532 -3.15 5.03 -14.59
N ARG A 533 -1.85 4.75 -14.50
CA ARG A 533 -0.80 5.68 -14.90
C ARG A 533 -0.19 5.21 -16.21
N LEU A 534 -0.26 6.05 -17.25
CA LEU A 534 0.14 5.75 -18.61
C LEU A 534 1.63 6.09 -18.85
N GLU A 535 2.38 5.15 -19.41
CA GLU A 535 3.77 5.35 -19.82
C GLU A 535 3.88 5.53 -21.35
N PRO A 536 4.83 6.36 -21.86
CA PRO A 536 5.91 7.08 -21.17
C PRO A 536 5.53 8.50 -20.69
N TYR A 537 4.27 8.91 -20.87
CA TYR A 537 3.84 10.30 -20.71
C TYR A 537 3.48 10.70 -19.28
N ASP A 538 3.52 9.75 -18.36
CA ASP A 538 3.28 9.94 -16.93
C ASP A 538 1.87 10.51 -16.62
N ALA A 539 0.90 10.24 -17.51
CA ALA A 539 -0.47 10.70 -17.40
C ALA A 539 -1.28 9.79 -16.46
N LEU A 540 -2.13 10.37 -15.62
CA LEU A 540 -3.01 9.66 -14.70
C LEU A 540 -4.44 9.68 -15.24
N ILE A 541 -5.06 8.51 -15.26
CA ILE A 541 -6.49 8.34 -15.50
C ILE A 541 -7.10 7.72 -14.25
N ILE A 542 -8.23 8.27 -13.81
CA ILE A 542 -9.05 7.74 -12.72
C ILE A 542 -10.47 7.54 -13.26
N GLY A 543 -11.06 6.40 -12.96
CA GLY A 543 -12.47 6.11 -13.20
C GLY A 543 -13.11 5.67 -11.90
N GLU A 544 -14.24 6.28 -11.54
CA GLU A 544 -15.02 5.91 -10.37
C GLU A 544 -16.49 5.77 -10.76
N PHE A 545 -17.15 4.80 -10.18
CA PHE A 545 -18.59 4.61 -10.24
C PHE A 545 -19.10 4.37 -8.83
N GLY A 546 -20.11 5.12 -8.42
CA GLY A 546 -20.67 5.09 -7.08
C GLY A 546 -22.19 5.23 -7.13
N TYR A 547 -22.88 4.23 -6.61
CA TYR A 547 -24.33 4.19 -6.46
C TYR A 547 -24.70 3.75 -5.05
N LEU A 548 -25.65 4.45 -4.45
CA LEU A 548 -26.23 4.16 -3.14
C LEU A 548 -27.75 4.06 -3.30
N SER A 549 -28.37 3.10 -2.60
CA SER A 549 -29.83 2.91 -2.67
C SER A 549 -30.62 4.08 -2.10
N ASP A 550 -30.11 4.66 -1.01
CA ASP A 550 -30.75 5.73 -0.25
C ASP A 550 -29.69 6.50 0.56
N ARG A 551 -30.07 7.68 1.04
CA ARG A 551 -29.22 8.61 1.79
C ARG A 551 -28.65 8.07 3.10
N ASN A 552 -29.33 7.13 3.76
CA ASN A 552 -28.97 6.65 5.09
C ASN A 552 -28.16 5.35 5.04
N PHE A 553 -28.10 4.67 3.89
CA PHE A 553 -27.50 3.35 3.77
C PHE A 553 -26.02 3.32 4.19
N LEU A 554 -25.23 4.28 3.69
CA LEU A 554 -23.80 4.35 4.00
C LEU A 554 -23.57 4.68 5.48
N GLU A 555 -24.32 5.62 6.05
CA GLU A 555 -24.23 5.99 7.48
C GLU A 555 -24.65 4.83 8.41
N GLN A 556 -25.67 4.04 8.02
CA GLN A 556 -26.16 2.90 8.80
C GLN A 556 -25.20 1.70 8.77
N TYR A 557 -24.78 1.26 7.59
CA TYR A 557 -24.03 0.00 7.42
C TYR A 557 -22.51 0.21 7.38
N PHE A 558 -22.05 1.40 6.97
CA PHE A 558 -20.64 1.71 6.75
C PHE A 558 -20.27 3.09 7.33
N GLU A 559 -20.74 3.41 8.55
CA GLU A 559 -20.58 4.71 9.22
C GLU A 559 -19.17 5.30 9.11
N LYS A 560 -18.14 4.49 9.33
CA LYS A 560 -16.75 4.96 9.25
C LYS A 560 -16.41 5.51 7.86
N GLU A 561 -16.90 4.86 6.82
CA GLU A 561 -16.72 5.29 5.44
C GLU A 561 -17.53 6.55 5.16
N PHE A 562 -18.74 6.67 5.69
CA PHE A 562 -19.52 7.91 5.64
C PHE A 562 -18.78 9.08 6.32
N ASP A 563 -18.25 8.89 7.53
CA ASP A 563 -17.64 9.96 8.33
C ASP A 563 -16.24 10.41 7.85
N ARG A 564 -15.48 9.51 7.22
CA ARG A 564 -14.05 9.72 6.96
C ARG A 564 -13.58 9.24 5.59
N GLY A 565 -14.43 8.50 4.88
CA GLY A 565 -14.12 8.02 3.55
C GLY A 565 -14.19 9.15 2.53
N LYS A 566 -13.75 8.84 1.32
CA LYS A 566 -14.04 9.67 0.15
C LYS A 566 -15.50 9.46 -0.24
N ASP A 567 -16.17 10.53 -0.65
CA ASP A 567 -17.55 10.48 -1.12
C ASP A 567 -17.77 9.44 -2.24
N VAL A 568 -18.98 8.90 -2.25
CA VAL A 568 -19.42 7.91 -3.23
C VAL A 568 -19.93 8.65 -4.47
N GLU A 569 -19.03 8.86 -5.40
CA GLU A 569 -19.27 9.62 -6.62
C GLU A 569 -19.00 8.80 -7.88
N THR A 570 -19.52 9.28 -9.01
CA THR A 570 -19.25 8.71 -10.32
C THR A 570 -18.49 9.74 -11.14
N LEU A 571 -17.26 9.41 -11.54
CA LEU A 571 -16.44 10.32 -12.32
C LEU A 571 -15.45 9.62 -13.27
N ALA A 572 -15.01 10.36 -14.28
CA ALA A 572 -13.85 10.08 -15.09
C ALA A 572 -12.92 11.29 -15.01
N TYR A 573 -11.71 11.08 -14.52
CA TYR A 573 -10.71 12.13 -14.34
C TYR A 573 -9.42 11.78 -15.08
N GLY A 574 -8.85 12.76 -15.77
CA GLY A 574 -7.57 12.64 -16.46
C GLY A 574 -6.67 13.80 -16.09
N LYS A 575 -5.39 13.53 -15.82
CA LYS A 575 -4.39 14.57 -15.52
C LYS A 575 -3.05 14.24 -16.14
N GLN A 576 -2.34 15.26 -16.60
CA GLN A 576 -0.93 15.14 -16.95
C GLN A 576 -0.15 16.38 -16.50
N ASP A 577 1.02 16.14 -15.91
CA ASP A 577 2.00 17.17 -15.58
C ASP A 577 3.14 17.16 -16.61
N TYR A 578 3.50 18.32 -17.14
CA TYR A 578 4.61 18.49 -18.08
C TYR A 578 5.44 19.72 -17.70
N GLN A 579 6.61 19.48 -17.12
CA GLN A 579 7.48 20.53 -16.57
C GLN A 579 6.72 21.40 -15.55
N ASN A 580 6.49 22.66 -15.87
CA ASN A 580 5.75 23.61 -15.05
C ASN A 580 4.30 23.83 -15.51
N TRP A 581 3.83 23.05 -16.48
CA TRP A 581 2.45 23.06 -16.97
C TRP A 581 1.73 21.79 -16.54
N ALA A 582 0.43 21.89 -16.32
CA ALA A 582 -0.43 20.75 -16.08
C ALA A 582 -1.80 20.98 -16.70
N TRP A 583 -2.46 19.91 -17.15
CA TRP A 583 -3.86 19.96 -17.54
C TRP A 583 -4.64 18.86 -16.83
N SER A 584 -5.93 19.11 -16.58
CA SER A 584 -6.86 18.10 -16.13
C SER A 584 -8.19 18.14 -16.87
N PHE A 585 -8.84 16.99 -16.92
CA PHE A 585 -10.18 16.75 -17.43
C PHE A 585 -11.00 16.06 -16.35
N LEU A 586 -12.23 16.49 -16.13
CA LEU A 586 -13.19 15.91 -15.22
C LEU A 586 -14.54 15.75 -15.93
N ALA A 587 -15.11 14.56 -15.88
CA ALA A 587 -16.52 14.34 -16.17
C ALA A 587 -17.13 13.63 -14.96
N GLN A 588 -18.11 14.25 -14.31
CA GLN A 588 -18.68 13.80 -13.04
C GLN A 588 -20.20 13.92 -13.13
N PRO A 589 -20.92 12.89 -13.62
CA PRO A 589 -22.37 12.86 -13.54
C PRO A 589 -22.84 12.55 -12.11
N GLN A 590 -23.96 13.12 -11.69
CA GLN A 590 -24.56 12.82 -10.39
C GLN A 590 -25.49 11.61 -10.54
N VAL A 591 -25.14 10.55 -9.81
CA VAL A 591 -25.93 9.31 -9.77
C VAL A 591 -26.84 9.26 -8.54
N ASN A 592 -26.45 9.94 -7.46
CA ASN A 592 -27.14 9.94 -6.17
C ASN A 592 -27.75 11.33 -5.92
N ASN A 593 -29.01 11.52 -6.30
CA ASN A 593 -29.71 12.82 -6.28
C ASN A 593 -29.98 13.38 -4.87
N PHE A 594 -29.77 12.56 -3.84
CA PHE A 594 -29.91 12.98 -2.45
C PHE A 594 -28.65 13.60 -1.86
N GLU A 595 -27.53 13.62 -2.58
CA GLU A 595 -26.31 14.38 -2.23
C GLU A 595 -26.29 15.73 -2.96
N ASN A 596 -25.47 16.70 -2.53
CA ASN A 596 -25.36 17.99 -3.24
C ASN A 596 -24.15 18.05 -4.19
N THR A 597 -23.88 16.98 -4.91
CA THR A 597 -22.74 16.89 -5.84
C THR A 597 -23.00 17.71 -7.09
N THR A 598 -22.03 18.50 -7.54
CA THR A 598 -22.15 19.23 -8.81
C THR A 598 -21.84 18.33 -10.00
N GLU A 599 -22.71 18.30 -11.01
CA GLU A 599 -22.44 17.57 -12.24
C GLU A 599 -21.50 18.36 -13.16
N TRP A 600 -20.30 17.84 -13.45
CA TRP A 600 -19.37 18.46 -14.41
C TRP A 600 -19.36 17.69 -15.74
N LEU A 601 -19.82 18.30 -16.84
CA LEU A 601 -20.12 17.60 -18.10
C LEU A 601 -19.55 18.24 -19.39
N PRO A 602 -18.22 18.28 -19.63
CA PRO A 602 -17.12 18.07 -18.69
C PRO A 602 -16.53 19.40 -18.20
N LYS A 603 -15.53 19.33 -17.32
CA LYS A 603 -14.64 20.42 -16.91
C LYS A 603 -13.20 20.17 -17.37
N LEU A 604 -12.52 21.22 -17.80
CA LEU A 604 -11.12 21.23 -18.24
C LEU A 604 -10.37 22.35 -17.50
N ASP A 605 -9.23 22.00 -16.92
CA ASP A 605 -8.32 22.96 -16.28
C ASP A 605 -6.94 22.96 -16.95
N LEU A 606 -6.32 24.14 -17.00
CA LEU A 606 -4.96 24.34 -17.45
C LEU A 606 -4.19 25.18 -16.43
N TYR A 607 -3.05 24.66 -15.97
CA TYR A 607 -2.16 25.31 -15.03
C TYR A 607 -0.80 25.57 -15.69
N GLY A 608 -0.21 26.73 -15.40
CA GLY A 608 1.17 27.05 -15.71
C GLY A 608 1.78 27.76 -14.51
N LEU A 609 2.82 27.21 -13.88
CA LEU A 609 3.28 27.68 -12.56
C LEU A 609 4.73 28.16 -12.63
N GLY A 610 4.99 29.37 -12.15
CA GLY A 610 6.35 29.89 -11.97
C GLY A 610 7.15 30.03 -13.27
N GLU A 611 6.52 30.40 -14.38
CA GLU A 611 7.20 30.66 -15.65
C GLU A 611 8.04 31.95 -15.54
N PRO A 612 9.37 31.91 -15.76
CA PRO A 612 10.21 33.11 -15.71
C PRO A 612 10.00 33.97 -16.95
N ILE A 613 9.23 35.05 -16.84
CA ILE A 613 8.94 35.95 -17.96
C ILE A 613 9.97 37.08 -18.12
N LEU A 614 10.77 37.34 -17.09
CA LEU A 614 11.86 38.33 -17.13
C LEU A 614 13.10 37.80 -16.38
N GLY A 615 13.63 36.66 -16.85
CA GLY A 615 14.69 35.95 -16.14
C GLY A 615 14.25 35.59 -14.72
N GLU A 616 15.15 35.69 -13.75
CA GLU A 616 14.85 35.37 -12.33
C GLU A 616 14.14 36.51 -11.57
N TRP A 617 13.73 37.59 -12.24
CA TRP A 617 13.18 38.77 -11.58
C TRP A 617 11.66 38.75 -11.46
N LEU A 618 10.98 38.03 -12.37
CA LEU A 618 9.54 38.04 -12.47
C LEU A 618 9.04 36.69 -12.95
N PHE A 619 8.19 36.07 -12.14
CA PHE A 619 7.58 34.79 -12.39
C PHE A 619 6.09 34.96 -12.63
N TRP A 620 5.56 34.22 -13.59
CA TRP A 620 4.15 34.20 -13.94
C TRP A 620 3.55 32.82 -13.63
N SER A 621 2.42 32.84 -12.96
CA SER A 621 1.59 31.65 -12.72
C SER A 621 0.17 31.90 -13.22
N SER A 622 -0.49 30.88 -13.76
CA SER A 622 -1.85 30.94 -14.24
C SER A 622 -2.63 29.66 -14.00
N HIS A 623 -3.94 29.82 -13.84
CA HIS A 623 -4.95 28.75 -13.85
C HIS A 623 -6.12 29.22 -14.69
N SER A 624 -6.50 28.44 -15.70
CA SER A 624 -7.69 28.67 -16.51
C SER A 624 -8.58 27.43 -16.48
N SER A 625 -9.89 27.63 -16.35
CA SER A 625 -10.92 26.58 -16.26
C SER A 625 -12.06 26.86 -17.24
N ILE A 626 -12.58 25.81 -17.86
CA ILE A 626 -13.83 25.81 -18.64
C ILE A 626 -14.62 24.55 -18.29
N GLY A 627 -15.88 24.71 -17.94
CA GLY A 627 -16.76 23.57 -17.69
C GLY A 627 -18.22 23.88 -17.98
N TYR A 628 -19.01 22.83 -18.14
CA TYR A 628 -20.46 22.88 -18.02
C TYR A 628 -20.83 22.25 -16.68
N ALA A 629 -21.53 22.99 -15.83
CA ALA A 629 -21.97 22.55 -14.52
C ALA A 629 -23.49 22.42 -14.49
N ASN A 630 -24.02 21.41 -13.82
CA ASN A 630 -25.41 21.33 -13.40
C ASN A 630 -25.41 21.11 -11.88
N LEU A 631 -25.97 22.07 -11.12
CA LEU A 631 -26.03 22.03 -9.67
C LEU A 631 -27.49 21.85 -9.27
N GLU A 632 -27.77 20.81 -8.49
CA GLU A 632 -29.12 20.51 -8.01
C GLU A 632 -29.09 20.39 -6.47
N PRO A 633 -30.08 20.96 -5.74
CA PRO A 633 -30.21 20.73 -4.31
C PRO A 633 -30.55 19.26 -4.02
N ALA A 634 -29.97 18.69 -2.96
CA ALA A 634 -30.27 17.33 -2.53
C ALA A 634 -31.77 17.06 -2.34
N ASP A 635 -32.22 15.87 -2.76
CA ASP A 635 -33.57 15.38 -2.52
C ASP A 635 -33.93 15.34 -1.02
N THR A 636 -35.17 15.74 -0.72
CA THR A 636 -35.71 15.74 0.65
C THR A 636 -35.87 14.29 1.16
N PRO A 637 -35.53 14.00 2.43
CA PRO A 637 -35.74 12.68 3.01
C PRO A 637 -37.21 12.28 3.00
N THR A 638 -37.48 10.99 2.84
CA THR A 638 -38.84 10.44 2.81
C THR A 638 -39.49 10.39 4.20
N ASP A 639 -38.72 10.11 5.26
CA ASP A 639 -39.18 10.15 6.65
C ASP A 639 -39.11 11.59 7.19
N PRO A 640 -40.24 12.20 7.59
CA PRO A 640 -40.27 13.57 8.10
C PRO A 640 -39.57 13.75 9.45
N ASN A 641 -39.20 12.68 10.16
CA ASN A 641 -38.40 12.75 11.37
C ASN A 641 -36.90 12.95 11.09
N ASP A 642 -36.44 12.71 9.84
CA ASP A 642 -35.09 13.06 9.43
C ASP A 642 -35.04 14.55 9.07
N LEU A 643 -34.56 15.37 10.01
CA LEU A 643 -34.53 16.82 9.84
C LEU A 643 -33.74 17.20 8.58
N PHE A 644 -34.29 18.10 7.77
CA PHE A 644 -33.67 18.53 6.53
C PHE A 644 -33.93 19.99 6.26
N SER A 645 -32.90 20.71 5.84
CA SER A 645 -33.00 22.07 5.35
C SER A 645 -32.03 22.24 4.18
N PRO A 646 -32.49 22.72 3.01
CA PRO A 646 -31.62 22.97 1.88
C PRO A 646 -30.48 23.92 2.23
N ILE A 647 -29.30 23.69 1.66
CA ILE A 647 -28.16 24.58 1.83
C ILE A 647 -28.39 25.81 0.94
N PRO A 648 -28.44 27.04 1.49
CA PRO A 648 -28.95 28.21 0.76
C PRO A 648 -28.18 28.61 -0.52
N TYR A 649 -26.93 28.18 -0.65
CA TYR A 649 -26.03 28.49 -1.77
C TYR A 649 -25.82 27.30 -2.73
N ILE A 650 -26.61 26.24 -2.54
CA ILE A 650 -26.77 25.12 -3.47
C ILE A 650 -28.17 25.28 -4.04
N THR A 651 -28.22 25.80 -5.26
CA THR A 651 -29.43 26.18 -5.99
C THR A 651 -29.53 25.36 -7.27
N ASP A 652 -30.73 25.30 -7.85
CA ASP A 652 -31.02 24.59 -9.10
C ASP A 652 -30.57 25.48 -10.27
N ASP A 653 -29.29 25.38 -10.64
CA ASP A 653 -28.64 26.22 -11.65
C ASP A 653 -27.72 25.38 -12.57
N ASP A 654 -27.79 25.63 -13.87
CA ASP A 654 -26.98 24.93 -14.87
C ASP A 654 -26.36 25.88 -15.90
N GLY A 655 -25.19 25.52 -16.44
CA GLY A 655 -24.61 26.21 -17.57
C GLY A 655 -23.09 26.29 -17.59
N VAL A 656 -22.59 27.16 -18.46
CA VAL A 656 -21.16 27.30 -18.70
C VAL A 656 -20.47 28.11 -17.59
N VAL A 657 -19.40 27.54 -17.03
CA VAL A 657 -18.51 28.18 -16.06
C VAL A 657 -17.13 28.37 -16.69
N LEU A 658 -16.65 29.62 -16.78
CA LEU A 658 -15.34 29.98 -17.31
C LEU A 658 -14.56 30.74 -16.25
N MET A 659 -13.27 30.46 -16.11
CA MET A 659 -12.39 31.23 -15.25
C MET A 659 -10.98 31.31 -15.83
N THR A 660 -10.33 32.45 -15.67
CA THR A 660 -8.88 32.56 -15.84
C THR A 660 -8.29 33.49 -14.79
N ARG A 661 -7.23 33.01 -14.15
CA ARG A 661 -6.50 33.67 -13.07
C ARG A 661 -5.02 33.73 -13.44
N HIS A 662 -4.41 34.90 -13.25
CA HIS A 662 -3.01 35.14 -13.56
C HIS A 662 -2.35 35.91 -12.41
N GLN A 663 -1.18 35.44 -11.97
CA GLN A 663 -0.38 36.06 -10.93
C GLN A 663 1.04 36.33 -11.40
N LEU A 664 1.56 37.48 -11.01
CA LEU A 664 2.94 37.89 -11.19
C LEU A 664 3.59 38.04 -9.83
N GLU A 665 4.75 37.41 -9.65
CA GLU A 665 5.53 37.46 -8.41
C GLU A 665 6.97 37.86 -8.71
N ALA A 666 7.53 38.72 -7.87
CA ALA A 666 8.92 39.15 -8.00
C ALA A 666 9.67 38.90 -6.68
N PRO A 667 10.40 37.79 -6.54
CA PRO A 667 11.12 37.48 -5.30
C PRO A 667 12.40 38.30 -5.16
N PHE A 668 12.60 38.92 -4.01
CA PHE A 668 13.78 39.70 -3.65
C PHE A 668 14.33 39.29 -2.29
N ASP A 669 15.67 39.23 -2.19
CA ASP A 669 16.37 39.05 -0.93
C ASP A 669 16.87 40.40 -0.39
N LEU A 670 16.23 40.89 0.67
CA LEU A 670 16.62 42.11 1.38
C LEU A 670 17.46 41.74 2.60
N GLY A 671 18.68 41.28 2.34
CA GLY A 671 19.57 40.75 3.38
C GLY A 671 19.00 39.43 3.95
N PRO A 672 18.67 39.35 5.25
CA PRO A 672 18.09 38.15 5.84
C PRO A 672 16.57 38.00 5.63
N VAL A 673 15.92 39.00 5.02
CA VAL A 673 14.47 38.99 4.76
C VAL A 673 14.23 38.58 3.31
N HIS A 674 13.46 37.52 3.12
CA HIS A 674 12.90 37.18 1.80
C HIS A 674 11.61 37.97 1.62
N PHE A 675 11.47 38.69 0.51
CA PHE A 675 10.39 39.63 0.25
C PHE A 675 9.84 39.43 -1.16
N VAL A 676 8.56 39.12 -1.28
CA VAL A 676 7.91 38.74 -2.55
C VAL A 676 6.63 39.56 -2.74
N PRO A 677 6.70 40.73 -3.41
CA PRO A 677 5.52 41.41 -3.93
C PRO A 677 4.86 40.55 -5.00
N PHE A 678 3.53 40.58 -5.01
CA PHE A 678 2.73 39.91 -6.02
C PHE A 678 1.51 40.73 -6.43
N VAL A 679 1.04 40.47 -7.64
CA VAL A 679 -0.25 40.97 -8.15
C VAL A 679 -0.94 39.84 -8.90
N MET A 680 -2.25 39.72 -8.72
CA MET A 680 -3.10 38.72 -9.33
C MET A 680 -4.34 39.38 -9.91
N GLY A 681 -4.78 38.88 -11.07
CA GLY A 681 -6.05 39.22 -11.67
C GLY A 681 -6.82 37.96 -12.06
N GLU A 682 -8.13 37.99 -11.86
CA GLU A 682 -9.06 36.96 -12.30
C GLU A 682 -10.18 37.57 -13.15
N ALA A 683 -10.60 36.82 -14.16
CA ALA A 683 -11.87 37.00 -14.85
C ALA A 683 -12.63 35.67 -14.83
N ALA A 684 -13.86 35.69 -14.34
CA ALA A 684 -14.73 34.54 -14.28
C ALA A 684 -16.13 34.87 -14.83
N TYR A 685 -16.78 33.87 -15.40
CA TYR A 685 -18.11 33.94 -15.98
C TYR A 685 -18.91 32.71 -15.56
N TRP A 686 -20.12 32.92 -15.08
CA TRP A 686 -21.13 31.89 -14.85
C TRP A 686 -22.37 32.23 -15.67
N GLU A 687 -22.89 31.25 -16.41
CA GLU A 687 -24.10 31.42 -17.20
C GLU A 687 -25.33 31.67 -16.33
N ASP A 688 -25.45 30.92 -15.23
CA ASP A 688 -26.49 31.09 -14.23
C ASP A 688 -25.88 31.42 -12.85
N GLY A 689 -26.49 32.41 -12.19
CA GLY A 689 -26.22 32.84 -10.82
C GLY A 689 -27.36 32.48 -9.88
N ILE A 690 -27.24 32.76 -8.58
CA ILE A 690 -28.28 32.41 -7.57
C ILE A 690 -29.65 33.02 -7.91
N THR A 691 -29.70 34.11 -8.68
CA THR A 691 -30.95 34.73 -9.15
C THR A 691 -31.28 34.45 -10.62
N SER A 692 -30.69 33.39 -11.18
CA SER A 692 -30.75 32.98 -12.60
C SER A 692 -30.34 34.10 -13.56
N ASP A 693 -29.32 34.86 -13.17
CA ASP A 693 -28.70 35.91 -13.97
C ASP A 693 -27.27 35.56 -14.39
N GLN A 694 -26.84 36.06 -15.55
CA GLN A 694 -25.46 35.90 -16.02
C GLN A 694 -24.50 36.72 -15.16
N ILE A 695 -23.46 36.06 -14.63
CA ILE A 695 -22.47 36.69 -13.75
C ILE A 695 -21.12 36.80 -14.45
N ASP A 696 -20.69 38.04 -14.69
CA ASP A 696 -19.29 38.37 -14.97
C ASP A 696 -18.61 38.88 -13.68
N ARG A 697 -17.51 38.25 -13.25
CA ARG A 697 -16.71 38.71 -12.12
C ARG A 697 -15.26 38.99 -12.51
N PHE A 698 -14.76 40.14 -12.07
CA PHE A 698 -13.35 40.49 -12.10
C PHE A 698 -12.84 40.63 -10.68
N VAL A 699 -11.69 40.02 -10.39
CA VAL A 699 -11.00 40.17 -9.11
C VAL A 699 -9.61 40.72 -9.36
N GLY A 700 -9.22 41.71 -8.57
CA GLY A 700 -7.86 42.22 -8.48
C GLY A 700 -7.31 41.98 -7.08
N ARG A 701 -6.14 41.34 -6.97
CA ARG A 701 -5.46 41.11 -5.70
C ARG A 701 -4.01 41.58 -5.77
N GLY A 702 -3.55 42.28 -4.75
CA GLY A 702 -2.16 42.74 -4.67
C GLY A 702 -1.64 42.66 -3.26
N GLY A 703 -0.37 42.29 -3.10
CA GLY A 703 0.17 42.05 -1.78
C GLY A 703 1.67 41.84 -1.74
N ILE A 704 2.14 41.55 -0.54
CA ILE A 704 3.53 41.27 -0.23
C ILE A 704 3.57 40.08 0.72
N ARG A 705 4.39 39.09 0.39
CA ARG A 705 4.78 38.01 1.30
C ARG A 705 6.20 38.26 1.79
N SER A 706 6.45 37.98 3.07
CA SER A 706 7.75 38.17 3.69
C SER A 706 8.08 37.05 4.66
N SER A 707 9.35 36.67 4.74
CA SER A 707 9.83 35.74 5.77
C SER A 707 11.22 36.12 6.28
N LEU A 708 11.44 35.86 7.57
CA LEU A 708 12.69 36.14 8.27
C LEU A 708 13.03 34.96 9.19
N MET A 709 14.25 34.44 9.08
CA MET A 709 14.69 33.28 9.85
C MET A 709 15.80 33.66 10.85
N PHE A 710 15.64 33.24 12.10
CA PHE A 710 16.65 33.31 13.15
C PHE A 710 17.04 31.90 13.59
N SER A 711 18.29 31.73 14.00
CA SER A 711 18.68 30.52 14.71
C SER A 711 19.70 30.81 15.82
N ARG A 712 19.64 30.01 16.88
CA ARG A 712 20.61 30.05 17.98
C ARG A 712 20.90 28.63 18.46
N ILE A 713 22.18 28.33 18.64
CA ILE A 713 22.65 27.00 19.08
C ILE A 713 23.15 27.11 20.52
N PHE A 714 22.73 26.16 21.36
CA PHE A 714 23.11 25.98 22.75
C PHE A 714 23.80 24.62 22.92
N PRO A 715 25.10 24.51 22.59
CA PRO A 715 25.82 23.23 22.58
C PRO A 715 26.01 22.63 23.98
N ASN A 716 25.93 23.46 25.03
CA ASN A 716 26.16 23.06 26.42
C ASN A 716 24.89 22.58 27.13
N VAL A 717 23.72 22.70 26.51
CA VAL A 717 22.47 22.20 27.08
C VAL A 717 22.45 20.68 26.92
N ARG A 718 22.54 19.97 28.03
CA ARG A 718 22.50 18.51 28.08
C ARG A 718 21.58 18.05 29.21
N SER A 719 20.82 17.00 28.97
CA SER A 719 19.94 16.40 29.98
C SER A 719 19.66 14.95 29.62
N ASP A 720 19.97 14.03 30.53
CA ASP A 720 19.66 12.61 30.34
C ASP A 720 18.16 12.34 30.50
N ILE A 721 17.47 13.13 31.34
CA ILE A 721 16.02 12.99 31.60
C ILE A 721 15.21 13.36 30.36
N PHE A 722 15.56 14.47 29.71
CA PHE A 722 14.87 14.99 28.53
C PHE A 722 15.53 14.55 27.20
N ASN A 723 16.54 13.68 27.28
CA ASN A 723 17.35 13.22 26.14
C ASN A 723 17.86 14.38 25.27
N LEU A 724 18.44 15.39 25.92
CA LEU A 724 19.01 16.57 25.29
C LEU A 724 20.52 16.43 25.13
N ASN A 725 21.01 16.63 23.91
CA ASN A 725 22.43 16.70 23.59
C ASN A 725 22.69 17.87 22.64
N GLY A 726 22.83 19.06 23.23
CA GLY A 726 22.80 20.32 22.51
C GLY A 726 21.38 20.67 22.08
N LEU A 727 21.12 21.96 21.91
CA LEU A 727 19.83 22.47 21.48
C LEU A 727 20.02 23.51 20.38
N ALA A 728 19.27 23.41 19.29
CA ALA A 728 19.20 24.42 18.24
C ALA A 728 17.79 25.00 18.19
N HIS A 729 17.64 26.28 18.49
CA HIS A 729 16.40 27.02 18.33
C HIS A 729 16.37 27.67 16.96
N LYS A 730 15.38 27.32 16.15
CA LYS A 730 15.09 27.94 14.86
C LYS A 730 13.76 28.66 14.98
N ILE A 731 13.71 29.92 14.56
CA ILE A 731 12.51 30.74 14.53
C ILE A 731 12.36 31.24 13.11
N ARG A 732 11.16 31.10 12.54
CA ARG A 732 10.79 31.75 11.29
C ARG A 732 9.58 32.64 11.56
N ILE A 733 9.71 33.91 11.22
CA ILE A 733 8.62 34.87 11.23
C ILE A 733 8.15 35.03 9.79
N GLU A 734 6.85 34.90 9.56
CA GLU A 734 6.20 34.99 8.26
C GLU A 734 5.14 36.09 8.33
N GLY A 735 5.00 36.85 7.25
CA GLY A 735 3.98 37.90 7.13
C GLY A 735 3.48 38.01 5.70
N GLU A 736 2.16 38.01 5.52
CA GLU A 736 1.50 38.27 4.25
C GLU A 736 0.52 39.42 4.41
N TYR A 737 0.72 40.49 3.66
CA TYR A 737 -0.29 41.53 3.48
C TYR A 737 -0.93 41.39 2.11
N SER A 738 -2.25 41.40 2.03
CA SER A 738 -2.97 41.44 0.75
C SER A 738 -4.21 42.32 0.81
N TYR A 739 -4.49 42.96 -0.32
CA TYR A 739 -5.72 43.67 -0.61
C TYR A 739 -6.36 43.04 -1.86
N THR A 740 -7.63 42.69 -1.75
CA THR A 740 -8.45 42.06 -2.78
C THR A 740 -9.69 42.93 -3.01
N ASP A 741 -10.06 43.11 -4.27
CA ASP A 741 -11.23 43.84 -4.73
C ASP A 741 -11.96 43.00 -5.78
N ALA A 742 -13.27 42.78 -5.61
CA ALA A 742 -14.10 41.96 -6.48
C ALA A 742 -15.28 42.78 -7.04
N SER A 743 -15.56 42.64 -8.34
CA SER A 743 -16.66 43.39 -8.99
C SER A 743 -18.07 42.88 -8.67
N ARG A 744 -18.17 41.70 -8.03
CA ARG A 744 -19.39 40.99 -7.64
C ARG A 744 -19.12 40.27 -6.32
N SER A 745 -20.13 40.19 -5.47
CA SER A 745 -20.00 39.48 -4.19
C SER A 745 -20.09 37.98 -4.40
N TYR A 746 -19.41 37.21 -3.54
CA TYR A 746 -19.56 35.74 -3.54
C TYR A 746 -20.98 35.29 -3.22
N MET A 747 -21.79 36.15 -2.58
CA MET A 747 -23.18 35.88 -2.22
C MET A 747 -24.12 35.77 -3.43
N ASP A 748 -23.71 36.27 -4.59
CA ASP A 748 -24.49 36.19 -5.83
C ASP A 748 -24.22 34.87 -6.59
N ILE A 749 -23.18 34.12 -6.21
CA ILE A 749 -22.61 33.02 -6.99
C ILE A 749 -22.96 31.67 -6.34
N PRO A 750 -23.55 30.71 -7.09
CA PRO A 750 -23.76 29.35 -6.62
C PRO A 750 -22.44 28.64 -6.32
N GLN A 751 -22.41 27.75 -5.33
CA GLN A 751 -21.20 27.03 -4.95
C GLN A 751 -20.97 25.79 -5.83
N TYR A 752 -20.59 25.98 -7.11
CA TYR A 752 -20.36 24.89 -8.06
C TYR A 752 -19.15 24.00 -7.74
N ASN A 753 -18.09 24.55 -7.15
CA ASN A 753 -16.95 23.75 -6.71
C ASN A 753 -17.14 23.35 -5.24
N GLU A 754 -17.13 22.05 -4.97
CA GLU A 754 -17.29 21.50 -3.61
C GLU A 754 -16.20 22.02 -2.65
N ILE A 755 -16.59 22.32 -1.41
CA ILE A 755 -15.70 22.87 -0.37
C ILE A 755 -15.57 21.96 0.85
N ASP A 756 -16.44 20.97 0.97
CA ASP A 756 -16.53 19.98 2.04
C ASP A 756 -17.15 18.66 1.53
N ASP A 757 -17.08 17.62 2.35
CA ASP A 757 -17.61 16.28 2.05
C ASP A 757 -19.12 16.16 2.34
N ASN A 758 -19.75 15.11 1.80
CA ASN A 758 -21.18 14.87 1.98
C ASN A 758 -21.56 14.76 3.47
N ALA A 759 -20.71 14.22 4.33
CA ALA A 759 -21.00 14.10 5.76
C ALA A 759 -21.11 15.48 6.45
N GLN A 760 -20.23 16.43 6.12
CA GLN A 760 -20.33 17.82 6.60
C GLN A 760 -21.58 18.52 6.05
N GLU A 761 -21.93 18.30 4.79
CA GLU A 761 -23.14 18.87 4.20
C GLU A 761 -24.41 18.33 4.86
N ARG A 762 -24.49 17.01 5.06
CA ARG A 762 -25.58 16.32 5.79
C ARG A 762 -25.72 16.86 7.21
N PHE A 763 -24.59 17.06 7.89
CA PHE A 763 -24.57 17.69 9.20
C PHE A 763 -25.13 19.11 9.14
N ARG A 764 -24.73 19.94 8.16
CA ARG A 764 -25.18 21.33 8.00
C ARG A 764 -26.68 21.42 7.69
N GLN A 765 -27.22 20.56 6.84
CA GLN A 765 -28.65 20.48 6.51
C GLN A 765 -29.50 20.30 7.79
N ARG A 766 -28.98 19.56 8.78
CA ARG A 766 -29.65 19.31 10.07
C ARG A 766 -29.39 20.42 11.09
N LEU A 767 -28.14 20.87 11.17
CA LEU A 767 -27.65 21.85 12.14
C LEU A 767 -28.50 23.12 12.15
N LEU A 768 -28.95 23.54 10.97
CA LEU A 768 -29.81 24.71 10.81
C LEU A 768 -31.06 24.64 11.69
N THR A 769 -31.72 23.48 11.71
CA THR A 769 -32.99 23.30 12.42
C THR A 769 -32.77 22.91 13.88
N ASN A 770 -31.89 21.92 14.15
CA ASN A 770 -31.75 21.37 15.50
C ASN A 770 -30.95 22.26 16.47
N THR A 771 -30.10 23.16 15.95
CA THR A 771 -29.22 24.01 16.76
C THR A 771 -29.60 25.48 16.64
N PHE A 772 -29.76 26.00 15.41
CA PHE A 772 -29.96 27.44 15.18
C PHE A 772 -31.42 27.87 14.96
N GLY A 773 -32.39 26.95 15.04
CA GLY A 773 -33.82 27.28 14.93
C GLY A 773 -34.26 27.79 13.55
N GLY A 774 -33.54 27.45 12.48
CA GLY A 774 -33.93 27.66 11.09
C GLY A 774 -33.16 28.73 10.31
N VAL A 775 -32.28 29.51 10.97
CA VAL A 775 -31.47 30.55 10.29
C VAL A 775 -30.02 30.42 10.72
N LEU A 776 -29.10 30.21 9.77
CA LEU A 776 -27.67 30.09 10.05
C LEU A 776 -27.11 31.49 10.31
N PRO A 777 -26.51 31.75 11.49
CA PRO A 777 -25.81 33.00 11.71
C PRO A 777 -24.65 33.14 10.71
N PHE A 778 -24.42 34.35 10.21
CA PHE A 778 -23.43 34.62 9.17
C PHE A 778 -22.00 34.19 9.59
N GLN A 779 -21.72 34.19 10.89
CA GLN A 779 -20.49 33.70 11.51
C GLN A 779 -20.16 32.24 11.18
N PHE A 780 -21.18 31.43 10.89
CA PHE A 780 -21.05 30.00 10.61
C PHE A 780 -21.24 29.67 9.12
N ASP A 781 -21.29 30.66 8.23
CA ASP A 781 -21.22 30.42 6.78
C ASP A 781 -19.79 29.92 6.43
N PRO A 782 -19.64 28.66 5.97
CA PRO A 782 -18.33 28.09 5.66
C PRO A 782 -17.63 28.83 4.51
N ARG A 783 -18.38 29.40 3.56
CA ARG A 783 -17.82 30.16 2.43
C ARG A 783 -17.15 31.43 2.92
N PHE A 784 -17.77 32.13 3.87
CA PHE A 784 -17.18 33.34 4.44
C PHE A 784 -15.95 33.02 5.30
N TYR A 785 -15.98 31.93 6.06
CA TYR A 785 -14.80 31.43 6.76
C TYR A 785 -13.65 31.08 5.78
N ALA A 786 -13.96 30.47 4.64
CA ALA A 786 -12.98 30.17 3.59
C ALA A 786 -12.36 31.45 2.98
N ILE A 787 -13.17 32.49 2.74
CA ILE A 787 -12.68 33.81 2.30
C ILE A 787 -11.79 34.45 3.38
N ARG A 788 -12.21 34.48 4.64
CA ARG A 788 -11.44 35.02 5.79
C ARG A 788 -10.08 34.33 5.95
N SER A 789 -10.07 33.00 5.87
CA SER A 789 -8.85 32.20 5.95
C SER A 789 -7.95 32.31 4.72
N GLY A 790 -8.49 32.78 3.59
CA GLY A 790 -7.76 32.97 2.33
C GLY A 790 -7.69 31.70 1.49
N ALA A 791 -8.57 30.73 1.72
CA ALA A 791 -8.58 29.46 1.01
C ALA A 791 -8.64 29.66 -0.51
N GLY A 792 -9.57 30.48 -1.00
CA GLY A 792 -9.79 30.68 -2.45
C GLY A 792 -8.76 31.58 -3.12
N SER A 793 -7.73 32.04 -2.39
CA SER A 793 -6.91 33.18 -2.78
C SER A 793 -5.68 32.85 -3.64
N ASP A 794 -5.25 31.59 -3.66
CA ASP A 794 -4.09 31.12 -4.40
C ASP A 794 -4.40 30.83 -5.87
N VAL A 795 -3.41 30.96 -6.76
CA VAL A 795 -3.60 30.73 -8.21
C VAL A 795 -4.17 29.35 -8.53
N THR A 796 -3.81 28.35 -7.74
CA THR A 796 -4.21 26.95 -7.94
C THR A 796 -5.43 26.54 -7.10
N ALA A 797 -6.11 27.50 -6.46
CA ALA A 797 -7.30 27.18 -5.65
C ALA A 797 -8.44 26.67 -6.56
N PRO A 798 -9.02 25.49 -6.29
CA PRO A 798 -10.03 24.90 -7.17
C PRO A 798 -11.41 25.57 -7.04
N TYR A 799 -11.67 26.24 -5.92
CA TYR A 799 -12.93 26.92 -5.58
C TYR A 799 -12.78 28.44 -5.75
N HIS A 800 -12.72 28.88 -7.01
CA HIS A 800 -12.54 30.28 -7.34
C HIS A 800 -13.70 31.17 -6.87
N GLU A 801 -14.90 30.62 -6.66
CA GLU A 801 -16.07 31.29 -6.09
C GLU A 801 -15.75 31.97 -4.75
N LEU A 802 -14.88 31.36 -3.93
CA LEU A 802 -14.54 31.78 -2.56
C LEU A 802 -13.51 32.91 -2.50
N VAL A 803 -13.79 34.00 -3.23
CA VAL A 803 -13.01 35.23 -3.21
C VAL A 803 -13.96 36.42 -3.25
N ASP A 804 -13.77 37.38 -2.34
CA ASP A 804 -14.48 38.66 -2.31
C ASP A 804 -13.52 39.76 -1.82
N ASP A 805 -14.04 40.98 -1.69
CA ASP A 805 -13.38 42.12 -1.08
C ASP A 805 -12.76 41.74 0.27
N GLN A 806 -11.45 41.94 0.41
CA GLN A 806 -10.74 41.66 1.66
C GLN A 806 -9.46 42.47 1.78
N GLN A 807 -9.20 42.98 2.98
CA GLN A 807 -7.89 43.50 3.36
C GLN A 807 -7.40 42.78 4.60
N VAL A 808 -6.21 42.20 4.55
CA VAL A 808 -5.71 41.37 5.65
C VAL A 808 -4.19 41.37 5.73
N LEU A 809 -3.69 41.36 6.96
CA LEU A 809 -2.32 41.08 7.32
C LEU A 809 -2.27 39.77 8.13
N ARG A 810 -1.77 38.70 7.53
CA ARG A 810 -1.55 37.40 8.18
C ARG A 810 -0.14 37.35 8.74
N LEU A 811 0.01 37.03 10.02
CA LEU A 811 1.29 36.92 10.69
C LEU A 811 1.43 35.51 11.27
N ALA A 812 2.60 34.89 11.08
CA ALA A 812 2.90 33.61 11.69
C ALA A 812 4.32 33.56 12.28
N VAL A 813 4.47 32.82 13.38
CA VAL A 813 5.75 32.53 14.00
C VAL A 813 5.88 31.03 14.16
N ARG A 814 6.82 30.44 13.42
CA ARG A 814 7.16 29.01 13.46
C ARG A 814 8.43 28.80 14.27
N GLN A 815 8.36 28.05 15.35
CA GLN A 815 9.50 27.78 16.23
C GLN A 815 9.79 26.28 16.31
N ARG A 816 11.08 25.93 16.23
CA ARG A 816 11.57 24.57 16.37
C ARG A 816 12.75 24.55 17.32
N LEU A 817 12.69 23.71 18.35
CA LEU A 817 13.82 23.37 19.19
C LEU A 817 14.28 21.97 18.83
N GLN A 818 15.50 21.85 18.30
CA GLN A 818 16.06 20.60 17.78
C GLN A 818 17.21 20.12 18.67
N THR A 819 17.28 18.81 18.93
CA THR A 819 18.36 18.15 19.68
C THR A 819 18.95 17.01 18.86
N LYS A 820 20.08 16.46 19.29
CA LYS A 820 20.67 15.24 18.74
C LYS A 820 20.31 14.03 19.60
N VAL A 821 19.88 12.93 18.97
CA VAL A 821 19.56 11.66 19.64
C VAL A 821 20.19 10.48 18.91
N GLY A 822 20.33 9.34 19.59
CA GLY A 822 20.94 8.12 19.05
C GLY A 822 22.38 7.88 19.49
N PRO A 823 23.00 6.77 19.05
CA PRO A 823 24.35 6.41 19.46
C PRO A 823 25.37 7.47 19.01
N PRO A 824 26.49 7.67 19.74
CA PRO A 824 27.46 8.74 19.46
C PRO A 824 27.95 8.78 18.01
N GLU A 825 28.07 7.63 17.36
CA GLU A 825 28.59 7.50 15.99
C GLU A 825 27.53 7.73 14.90
N ARG A 826 26.24 7.77 15.25
CA ARG A 826 25.11 7.96 14.33
C ARG A 826 24.00 8.80 14.95
N GLN A 827 24.37 9.98 15.44
CA GLN A 827 23.39 10.91 15.99
C GLN A 827 22.50 11.50 14.89
N ARG A 828 21.20 11.53 15.14
CA ARG A 828 20.20 12.16 14.27
C ARG A 828 19.61 13.40 14.93
N ILE A 829 19.24 14.40 14.11
CA ILE A 829 18.50 15.58 14.58
C ILE A 829 17.05 15.20 14.79
N ARG A 830 16.47 15.64 15.91
CA ARG A 830 15.05 15.47 16.25
C ARG A 830 14.47 16.79 16.72
N ASP A 831 13.25 17.10 16.30
CA ASP A 831 12.45 18.17 16.89
C ASP A 831 12.03 17.78 18.31
N TRP A 832 12.60 18.45 19.32
CA TRP A 832 12.22 18.29 20.72
C TRP A 832 10.94 19.07 21.03
N MET A 833 10.83 20.31 20.56
CA MET A 833 9.59 21.09 20.62
C MET A 833 9.32 21.77 19.28
N ARG A 834 8.03 21.85 18.94
CA ARG A 834 7.50 22.60 17.80
C ARG A 834 6.40 23.50 18.33
N LEU A 835 6.45 24.79 18.00
CA LEU A 835 5.40 25.75 18.32
C LEU A 835 5.16 26.59 17.07
N ASP A 836 3.96 26.52 16.53
CA ASP A 836 3.50 27.35 15.43
C ASP A 836 2.34 28.20 15.91
N LEU A 837 2.43 29.50 15.71
CA LEU A 837 1.41 30.47 16.07
C LEU A 837 1.07 31.29 14.84
N GLY A 838 -0.21 31.59 14.63
CA GLY A 838 -0.68 32.45 13.56
C GLY A 838 -1.81 33.37 14.02
N VAL A 839 -1.94 34.52 13.38
CA VAL A 839 -3.05 35.47 13.60
C VAL A 839 -3.30 36.27 12.32
N SER A 840 -4.56 36.63 12.08
CA SER A 840 -4.95 37.54 11.01
C SER A 840 -5.41 38.86 11.59
N TYR A 841 -4.90 39.97 11.04
CA TYR A 841 -5.34 41.33 11.32
C TYR A 841 -6.13 41.86 10.12
N PHE A 842 -7.34 42.34 10.36
CA PHE A 842 -8.28 42.82 9.36
C PHE A 842 -8.47 44.34 9.52
N PRO A 843 -7.86 45.18 8.65
CA PRO A 843 -7.96 46.64 8.78
C PRO A 843 -9.37 47.21 8.54
N ASP A 844 -10.25 46.47 7.85
CA ASP A 844 -11.69 46.75 7.78
C ASP A 844 -12.43 45.66 8.56
N GLU A 845 -12.43 45.80 9.88
CA GLU A 845 -12.98 44.79 10.80
C GLU A 845 -14.47 44.54 10.58
N THR A 846 -15.23 45.55 10.15
CA THR A 846 -16.68 45.47 9.98
C THR A 846 -17.07 44.62 8.78
N ARG A 847 -16.33 44.71 7.68
CA ARG A 847 -16.55 43.91 6.49
C ARG A 847 -15.97 42.51 6.65
N ASP A 848 -14.74 42.41 7.17
CA ASP A 848 -13.93 41.20 7.02
C ASP A 848 -13.93 40.29 8.26
N ASN A 849 -14.33 40.78 9.45
CA ASN A 849 -14.12 40.04 10.70
C ASN A 849 -15.13 40.39 11.81
N PHE A 850 -16.39 40.64 11.44
CA PHE A 850 -17.50 40.82 12.39
C PHE A 850 -17.32 41.94 13.43
N GLY A 851 -16.52 42.96 13.11
CA GLY A 851 -16.29 44.13 13.96
C GLY A 851 -15.07 44.04 14.88
N ASP A 852 -14.31 42.95 14.83
CA ASP A 852 -13.04 42.79 15.55
C ASP A 852 -11.85 42.90 14.59
N ASP A 853 -10.77 43.55 15.02
CA ASP A 853 -9.60 43.80 14.19
C ASP A 853 -8.65 42.59 14.07
N PHE A 854 -8.72 41.64 15.00
CA PHE A 854 -7.95 40.40 14.95
C PHE A 854 -8.85 39.17 14.95
N GLY A 855 -8.43 38.10 14.29
CA GLY A 855 -9.16 36.83 14.27
C GLY A 855 -8.27 35.70 13.77
N LEU A 856 -8.85 34.51 13.62
CA LEU A 856 -8.16 33.32 13.13
C LEU A 856 -6.84 33.04 13.87
N TYR A 857 -6.88 33.13 15.20
CA TYR A 857 -5.74 32.79 16.03
C TYR A 857 -5.52 31.28 15.94
N THR A 858 -4.37 30.88 15.43
CA THR A 858 -3.99 29.47 15.28
C THR A 858 -2.81 29.14 16.17
N GLY A 859 -2.84 27.95 16.76
CA GLY A 859 -1.76 27.44 17.61
C GLY A 859 -1.57 25.95 17.42
N HIS A 860 -0.34 25.52 17.10
CA HIS A 860 0.04 24.12 17.06
C HIS A 860 1.30 23.90 17.89
N TYR A 861 1.21 23.07 18.91
CA TYR A 861 2.31 22.76 19.82
C TYR A 861 2.52 21.26 19.91
N ALA A 862 3.77 20.83 19.72
CA ALA A 862 4.17 19.45 19.96
C ALA A 862 5.45 19.45 20.79
N TRP A 863 5.40 18.87 21.99
CA TRP A 863 6.55 18.62 22.83
C TRP A 863 6.83 17.13 22.92
N ASN A 864 7.92 16.73 22.27
CA ASN A 864 8.46 15.40 22.32
C ASN A 864 9.32 15.21 23.58
N VAL A 865 8.67 15.09 24.75
CA VAL A 865 9.30 15.00 26.09
C VAL A 865 10.43 13.96 26.12
N GLY A 866 10.23 12.83 25.46
CA GLY A 866 11.21 11.76 25.31
C GLY A 866 10.98 10.95 24.03
N GLU A 867 11.61 9.79 23.88
CA GLU A 867 11.41 8.92 22.68
C GLU A 867 10.03 8.27 22.61
N ARG A 868 9.30 8.28 23.72
CA ARG A 868 8.05 7.54 23.89
C ARG A 868 6.85 8.43 24.15
N THR A 869 7.06 9.62 24.69
CA THR A 869 5.97 10.47 25.19
C THR A 869 6.01 11.83 24.51
N SER A 870 4.85 12.26 24.04
CA SER A 870 4.61 13.55 23.40
C SER A 870 3.39 14.23 24.00
N ILE A 871 3.49 15.54 24.23
CA ILE A 871 2.37 16.41 24.56
C ILE A 871 2.02 17.17 23.28
N LEU A 872 0.74 17.17 22.93
CA LEU A 872 0.20 17.77 21.72
C LEU A 872 -0.86 18.79 22.15
N ALA A 873 -0.87 19.96 21.51
CA ALA A 873 -1.94 20.92 21.69
C ALA A 873 -2.19 21.67 20.39
N ASP A 874 -3.47 21.89 20.08
CA ASP A 874 -3.92 22.57 18.88
C ASP A 874 -5.01 23.58 19.26
N ALA A 875 -5.08 24.72 18.57
CA ALA A 875 -6.06 25.75 18.83
C ALA A 875 -6.40 26.54 17.55
N LEU A 876 -7.68 26.87 17.39
CA LEU A 876 -8.24 27.82 16.45
C LEU A 876 -9.26 28.67 17.22
N TYR A 877 -9.04 29.98 17.26
CA TYR A 877 -9.84 30.89 18.08
C TYR A 877 -10.16 32.18 17.33
N ASP A 878 -11.41 32.60 17.38
CA ASP A 878 -11.89 33.89 16.91
C ASP A 878 -12.31 34.78 18.10
N THR A 879 -12.07 36.08 18.04
CA THR A 879 -12.30 37.00 19.18
C THR A 879 -13.71 37.59 19.24
N PHE A 880 -14.41 37.61 18.10
CA PHE A 880 -15.73 38.24 18.01
C PHE A 880 -16.76 37.42 18.79
N ASN A 881 -17.86 38.08 19.18
CA ASN A 881 -18.89 37.43 19.98
C ASN A 881 -19.48 36.21 19.25
N ASP A 882 -19.61 35.10 19.98
CA ASP A 882 -20.06 33.80 19.45
C ASP A 882 -19.14 33.19 18.38
N GLY A 883 -17.91 33.68 18.26
CA GLY A 883 -16.87 33.10 17.41
C GLY A 883 -16.49 31.68 17.81
N GLN A 884 -15.83 30.98 16.89
CA GLN A 884 -15.36 29.63 17.13
C GLN A 884 -14.20 29.61 18.15
N GLU A 885 -14.29 28.68 19.09
CA GLU A 885 -13.26 28.39 20.09
C GLU A 885 -12.97 26.89 20.07
N LEU A 886 -12.05 26.48 19.20
CA LEU A 886 -11.64 25.10 19.03
C LEU A 886 -10.26 24.91 19.63
N TRP A 887 -10.10 24.03 20.60
CA TRP A 887 -8.77 23.68 21.09
C TRP A 887 -8.71 22.25 21.57
N SER A 888 -7.52 21.67 21.57
CA SER A 888 -7.27 20.35 22.12
C SER A 888 -5.93 20.29 22.84
N LEU A 889 -5.85 19.41 23.83
CA LEU A 889 -4.65 19.09 24.59
C LEU A 889 -4.60 17.59 24.81
N GLY A 890 -3.53 16.94 24.38
CA GLY A 890 -3.36 15.50 24.46
C GLY A 890 -1.98 15.08 24.92
N VAL A 891 -1.90 13.93 25.57
CA VAL A 891 -0.67 13.22 25.92
C VAL A 891 -0.69 11.87 25.25
N LEU A 892 0.30 11.63 24.38
CA LEU A 892 0.53 10.36 23.71
C LEU A 892 1.77 9.71 24.30
N SER A 893 1.69 8.44 24.69
CA SER A 893 2.83 7.67 25.18
C SER A 893 2.87 6.27 24.55
N GLN A 894 3.88 5.99 23.72
CA GLN A 894 4.10 4.72 23.05
C GLN A 894 5.36 4.02 23.57
N ARG A 895 5.19 2.92 24.28
CA ARG A 895 6.26 2.03 24.77
C ARG A 895 6.45 0.84 23.81
N SER A 896 6.98 1.10 22.61
CA SER A 896 7.40 0.08 21.63
C SER A 896 6.43 -1.13 21.61
N THR A 897 6.93 -2.34 21.85
CA THR A 897 6.15 -3.60 21.79
C THR A 897 5.24 -3.89 22.97
N ARG A 898 5.23 -3.03 23.99
CA ARG A 898 4.49 -3.29 25.24
C ARG A 898 3.16 -2.56 25.31
N GLY A 899 3.01 -1.42 24.62
CA GLY A 899 1.73 -0.72 24.57
C GLY A 899 1.79 0.77 24.25
N SER A 900 0.63 1.34 24.00
CA SER A 900 0.36 2.75 23.76
C SER A 900 -0.72 3.25 24.72
N VAL A 901 -0.65 4.53 25.09
CA VAL A 901 -1.67 5.24 25.86
C VAL A 901 -1.84 6.62 25.24
N TYR A 902 -3.09 7.05 25.06
CA TYR A 902 -3.47 8.40 24.70
C TYR A 902 -4.51 8.90 25.72
N ALA A 903 -4.37 10.14 26.14
CA ALA A 903 -5.40 10.85 26.89
C ALA A 903 -5.40 12.30 26.44
N GLY A 904 -6.55 12.84 26.06
CA GLY A 904 -6.67 14.21 25.64
C GLY A 904 -8.07 14.76 25.86
N ILE A 905 -8.15 16.08 25.94
CA ILE A 905 -9.40 16.84 26.00
C ILE A 905 -9.45 17.74 24.78
N ARG A 906 -10.65 17.88 24.19
CA ARG A 906 -10.92 18.85 23.13
C ARG A 906 -12.17 19.65 23.46
N GLN A 907 -12.15 20.93 23.13
CA GLN A 907 -13.30 21.80 23.12
C GLN A 907 -13.73 22.05 21.67
N VAL A 908 -15.03 22.00 21.44
CA VAL A 908 -15.68 22.51 20.24
C VAL A 908 -16.75 23.47 20.70
N LYS A 909 -16.53 24.77 20.52
CA LYS A 909 -17.48 25.80 20.89
C LYS A 909 -17.65 26.83 19.77
N GLY A 910 -18.88 27.29 19.59
CA GLY A 910 -19.24 28.35 18.64
C GLY A 910 -20.76 28.53 18.63
N GLY A 911 -21.23 29.76 18.89
CA GLY A 911 -22.67 30.02 19.01
C GLY A 911 -23.28 29.20 20.15
N ASP A 912 -24.35 28.48 19.85
CA ASP A 912 -25.04 27.62 20.82
C ASP A 912 -24.37 26.24 21.01
N LEU A 913 -23.32 25.92 20.24
CA LEU A 913 -22.54 24.69 20.42
C LEU A 913 -21.47 24.90 21.49
N ASP A 914 -21.45 24.04 22.52
CA ASP A 914 -20.40 23.99 23.54
C ASP A 914 -20.19 22.55 24.02
N SER A 915 -19.10 21.93 23.58
CA SER A 915 -18.77 20.53 23.87
C SER A 915 -17.33 20.40 24.39
N HIS A 916 -17.16 19.63 25.46
CA HIS A 916 -15.86 19.36 26.10
C HIS A 916 -15.59 17.86 26.14
N ILE A 917 -14.98 17.31 25.08
CA ILE A 917 -14.82 15.86 24.93
C ILE A 917 -13.47 15.43 25.51
N LEU A 918 -13.53 14.67 26.60
CA LEU A 918 -12.41 13.90 27.14
C LEU A 918 -12.33 12.56 26.42
N THR A 919 -11.19 12.28 25.79
CA THR A 919 -10.91 11.00 25.13
C THR A 919 -9.71 10.33 25.78
N ALA A 920 -9.83 9.05 26.08
CA ALA A 920 -8.71 8.24 26.53
C ALA A 920 -8.71 6.89 25.81
N SER A 921 -7.53 6.42 25.45
CA SER A 921 -7.35 5.08 24.90
C SER A 921 -6.04 4.47 25.35
N TYR A 922 -6.02 3.14 25.44
CA TYR A 922 -4.77 2.41 25.64
C TYR A 922 -4.80 1.09 24.88
N SER A 923 -3.61 0.61 24.52
CA SER A 923 -3.38 -0.77 24.13
C SER A 923 -2.19 -1.30 24.91
N TYR A 924 -2.31 -2.45 25.57
CA TYR A 924 -1.30 -2.95 26.49
C TYR A 924 -1.16 -4.47 26.40
N VAL A 925 0.08 -4.92 26.17
CA VAL A 925 0.47 -6.33 26.26
C VAL A 925 0.69 -6.66 27.74
N MET A 926 -0.36 -7.13 28.40
CA MET A 926 -0.34 -7.51 29.82
C MET A 926 0.64 -8.66 30.09
N SER A 927 0.69 -9.62 29.18
CA SER A 927 1.61 -10.75 29.18
C SER A 927 1.80 -11.26 27.74
N PRO A 928 2.76 -12.16 27.46
CA PRO A 928 2.86 -12.82 26.15
C PRO A 928 1.59 -13.59 25.72
N LYS A 929 0.62 -13.73 26.63
CA LYS A 929 -0.62 -14.49 26.48
C LYS A 929 -1.87 -13.61 26.43
N TRP A 930 -1.78 -12.32 26.75
CA TRP A 930 -2.94 -11.45 26.92
C TRP A 930 -2.64 -10.01 26.51
N ILE A 931 -3.51 -9.46 25.67
CA ILE A 931 -3.49 -8.08 25.21
C ILE A 931 -4.84 -7.45 25.57
N SER A 932 -4.85 -6.21 26.03
CA SER A 932 -6.09 -5.44 26.18
C SER A 932 -5.98 -4.11 25.45
N THR A 933 -7.08 -3.70 24.84
CA THR A 933 -7.24 -2.41 24.20
C THR A 933 -8.55 -1.79 24.70
N MET A 934 -8.52 -0.52 25.06
CA MET A 934 -9.71 0.21 25.49
C MET A 934 -9.72 1.59 24.85
N GLY A 935 -10.90 2.07 24.47
CA GLY A 935 -11.17 3.45 24.11
C GLY A 935 -12.37 3.98 24.89
N THR A 936 -12.35 5.27 25.23
CA THR A 936 -13.49 5.96 25.83
C THR A 936 -13.52 7.42 25.40
N ALA A 937 -14.72 7.94 25.18
CA ALA A 937 -15.01 9.34 24.97
C ALA A 937 -16.18 9.78 25.87
N TYR A 938 -16.00 10.89 26.59
CA TYR A 938 -16.99 11.46 27.49
C TYR A 938 -17.06 12.97 27.29
N ASP A 939 -18.27 13.51 27.11
CA ASP A 939 -18.52 14.93 27.01
C ASP A 939 -18.79 15.53 28.40
N LEU A 940 -17.84 16.32 28.88
CA LEU A 940 -17.88 16.96 30.20
C LEU A 940 -18.85 18.15 30.23
N ALA A 941 -19.15 18.78 29.09
CA ALA A 941 -20.06 19.91 29.01
C ALA A 941 -21.52 19.44 29.06
N GLU A 942 -21.82 18.39 28.28
CA GLU A 942 -23.16 17.80 28.21
C GLU A 942 -23.43 16.77 29.33
N GLU A 943 -22.42 16.42 30.14
CA GLU A 943 -22.45 15.34 31.13
C GLU A 943 -22.81 13.97 30.54
N GLN A 944 -22.46 13.73 29.28
CA GLN A 944 -22.84 12.54 28.51
C GLN A 944 -21.64 11.65 28.17
N ASN A 945 -21.83 10.35 28.37
CA ASN A 945 -20.93 9.36 27.76
C ASN A 945 -21.14 9.38 26.24
N ARG A 946 -20.07 9.42 25.45
CA ARG A 946 -20.18 9.33 23.98
C ARG A 946 -20.01 7.89 23.52
N GLY A 947 -19.03 7.17 24.10
CA GLY A 947 -18.85 5.76 23.79
C GLY A 947 -17.64 5.14 24.50
N GLN A 948 -17.67 3.81 24.63
CA GLN A 948 -16.66 2.99 25.29
C GLN A 948 -16.46 1.69 24.53
N THR A 949 -15.20 1.30 24.36
CA THR A 949 -14.86 0.04 23.72
C THR A 949 -13.77 -0.66 24.52
N LEU A 950 -13.89 -1.96 24.68
CA LEU A 950 -12.93 -2.79 25.38
C LEU A 950 -12.76 -4.10 24.63
N THR A 951 -11.55 -4.39 24.20
CA THR A 951 -11.16 -5.66 23.59
C THR A 951 -10.09 -6.33 24.43
N VAL A 952 -10.31 -7.60 24.78
CA VAL A 952 -9.32 -8.46 25.42
C VAL A 952 -9.00 -9.62 24.50
N THR A 953 -7.74 -9.75 24.13
CA THR A 953 -7.26 -10.83 23.26
C THR A 953 -6.42 -11.82 24.05
N ARG A 954 -6.82 -13.08 24.05
CA ARG A 954 -6.01 -14.21 24.50
C ARG A 954 -5.13 -14.69 23.35
N VAL A 955 -3.82 -14.51 23.50
CA VAL A 955 -2.80 -15.04 22.57
C VAL A 955 -2.49 -16.48 22.93
N GLY A 956 -3.29 -17.41 22.42
CA GLY A 956 -3.12 -18.84 22.64
C GLY A 956 -1.90 -19.43 21.95
N ALA A 957 -1.69 -20.72 22.21
CA ALA A 957 -0.77 -21.55 21.46
C ALA A 957 -1.23 -21.70 20.01
N ASP A 958 -2.52 -22.00 19.86
CA ASP A 958 -3.15 -22.42 18.61
C ASP A 958 -4.16 -21.41 18.06
N PHE A 959 -4.69 -20.53 18.91
CA PHE A 959 -5.73 -19.57 18.57
C PHE A 959 -5.46 -18.20 19.18
N LEU A 960 -5.81 -17.14 18.44
CA LEU A 960 -6.11 -15.84 19.02
C LEU A 960 -7.60 -15.79 19.31
N VAL A 961 -7.97 -15.50 20.56
CA VAL A 961 -9.38 -15.36 20.94
C VAL A 961 -9.61 -13.95 21.41
N HIS A 962 -10.48 -13.23 20.70
CA HIS A 962 -10.82 -11.85 20.96
C HIS A 962 -12.18 -11.80 21.63
N PHE A 963 -12.26 -11.05 22.72
CA PHE A 963 -13.50 -10.73 23.40
C PHE A 963 -13.66 -9.22 23.37
N GLY A 964 -14.69 -8.73 22.68
CA GLY A 964 -14.97 -7.32 22.52
C GLY A 964 -16.28 -6.92 23.18
N VAL A 965 -16.30 -5.75 23.80
CA VAL A 965 -17.51 -5.07 24.29
C VAL A 965 -17.47 -3.64 23.78
N SER A 966 -18.56 -3.17 23.20
CA SER A 966 -18.77 -1.78 22.81
C SER A 966 -20.05 -1.24 23.42
N VAL A 967 -20.01 0.01 23.85
CA VAL A 967 -21.18 0.79 24.29
C VAL A 967 -21.11 2.12 23.57
N ASP A 968 -22.11 2.39 22.75
CA ASP A 968 -22.29 3.67 22.08
C ASP A 968 -23.59 4.28 22.60
N GLU A 969 -23.45 5.25 23.50
CA GLU A 969 -24.60 5.93 24.11
C GLU A 969 -25.33 6.79 23.09
N SER A 970 -24.63 7.33 22.07
CA SER A 970 -25.25 8.17 21.06
C SER A 970 -26.26 7.37 20.25
N LYS A 971 -25.95 6.12 19.92
CA LYS A 971 -26.84 5.19 19.22
C LYS A 971 -27.69 4.31 20.13
N ASP A 972 -27.55 4.38 21.45
CA ASP A 972 -28.15 3.41 22.39
C ASP A 972 -27.80 1.96 22.01
N ASN A 973 -26.53 1.76 21.64
CA ASN A 973 -26.03 0.49 21.15
C ASN A 973 -25.10 -0.17 22.16
N VAL A 974 -25.36 -1.44 22.44
CA VAL A 974 -24.46 -2.28 23.24
C VAL A 974 -24.10 -3.52 22.43
N GLY A 975 -22.83 -3.63 22.09
CA GLY A 975 -22.28 -4.72 21.28
C GLY A 975 -21.40 -5.66 22.09
N PHE A 976 -21.48 -6.95 21.76
CA PHE A 976 -20.57 -7.98 22.23
C PHE A 976 -20.08 -8.79 21.03
N GLY A 977 -18.76 -8.98 20.94
CA GLY A 977 -18.13 -9.72 19.85
C GLY A 977 -17.18 -10.80 20.37
N ILE A 978 -17.20 -11.97 19.73
CA ILE A 978 -16.18 -13.01 19.92
C ILE A 978 -15.63 -13.40 18.57
N SER A 979 -14.31 -13.34 18.40
CA SER A 979 -13.63 -13.95 17.25
C SER A 979 -12.55 -14.90 17.71
N ILE A 980 -12.39 -15.96 16.91
CA ILE A 980 -11.42 -17.01 17.11
C ILE A 980 -10.66 -17.15 15.80
N GLU A 981 -9.38 -16.78 15.82
CA GLU A 981 -8.49 -16.87 14.66
C GLU A 981 -7.47 -17.99 14.90
N PRO A 982 -7.29 -18.95 13.97
CA PRO A 982 -6.20 -19.91 14.03
C PRO A 982 -4.86 -19.18 13.94
N LYS A 983 -3.96 -19.45 14.87
CA LYS A 983 -2.63 -18.82 14.87
C LYS A 983 -1.72 -19.56 13.90
N LEU A 984 -1.52 -18.98 12.71
CA LEU A 984 -0.58 -19.48 11.71
C LEU A 984 0.77 -18.74 11.86
N GLY A 985 1.69 -19.31 12.66
CA GLY A 985 3.06 -18.79 12.79
C GLY A 985 3.55 -18.39 14.19
N PRO A 986 4.71 -17.70 14.29
CA PRO A 986 5.45 -17.54 15.54
C PRO A 986 4.77 -16.61 16.53
N PHE A 987 5.30 -16.58 17.76
CA PHE A 987 4.83 -15.82 18.92
C PHE A 987 5.06 -14.31 18.81
N ASN A 988 4.57 -13.66 17.77
CA ASN A 988 4.69 -12.21 17.63
C ASN A 988 3.36 -11.55 18.00
N ALA A 989 3.42 -10.53 18.87
CA ALA A 989 2.27 -9.81 19.43
C ALA A 989 1.52 -8.91 18.44
N TYR A 990 1.79 -9.06 17.15
CA TYR A 990 1.28 -8.23 16.07
C TYR A 990 0.66 -9.14 15.01
N SER A 991 -0.57 -9.59 15.26
CA SER A 991 -1.45 -10.03 14.18
C SER A 991 -2.01 -8.77 13.51
N SER A 992 -1.96 -8.73 12.18
CA SER A 992 -2.53 -7.68 11.32
C SER A 992 -4.07 -7.67 11.31
N GLN A 993 -4.73 -8.68 11.88
CA GLN A 993 -6.19 -8.84 11.82
C GLN A 993 -6.95 -8.28 13.03
N LEU A 994 -6.25 -7.68 14.00
CA LEU A 994 -6.78 -7.17 15.28
C LEU A 994 -7.88 -6.08 15.19
N SER A 995 -8.26 -5.66 13.99
CA SER A 995 -8.95 -4.40 13.74
C SER A 995 -10.37 -4.51 13.14
N SER A 996 -10.86 -5.71 12.84
CA SER A 996 -12.21 -5.90 12.24
C SER A 996 -13.32 -6.18 13.25
N LEU A 997 -13.00 -6.34 14.53
CA LEU A 997 -13.85 -7.09 15.45
C LEU A 997 -14.98 -6.36 16.17
N LEU A 998 -15.06 -5.03 16.03
CA LEU A 998 -16.04 -4.22 16.77
C LEU A 998 -16.53 -3.00 15.97
N ASN A 999 -16.32 -2.96 14.65
CA ASN A 999 -16.48 -1.71 13.89
C ASN A 999 -15.69 -0.51 14.47
N VAL A 1000 -14.67 -0.77 15.29
CA VAL A 1000 -13.73 0.25 15.79
C VAL A 1000 -12.51 0.25 14.90
N ARG A 1001 -12.62 0.93 13.76
CA ARG A 1001 -11.47 1.23 12.91
C ARG A 1001 -11.38 2.70 12.62
#